data_AF-A0A955YRL6-F1
#
_entry.id   AF-A0A955YRL6-F1
#
_cell.length_a   1.000
_cell.length_b   1.000
_cell.length_c   1.000
_cell.angle_alpha   90.00
_cell.angle_beta   90.00
_cell.angle_gamma   90.00
#
_symmetry.space_group_name_H-M   'P 1'
#
loop_
_entity.id
_entity.type
_entity.pdbx_description
1 polymer ?
#
loop_
_entity_poly.entity_id
_entity_poly.type
_entity_poly.pdbx_seq_one_letter_code
_entity_poly.pdbx_strand_id
1 'polypeptide(L)'
;MTFRALHKSMTYFVAGLGLYALSLGGGLSTGFVILMAVAFVGSYFVESPRIDSPSYARIWTMAVVGFLSLQVLRALAGAAILPLALEFVALLQISRLFNRRTGRDYYQIAVLCFLHLLVATVLTTSVFYGIVFIGFLVASPWMLTTTHLRREIEESPSHGAPERERIFRDRSLIGSRFLWTTVGLTAPIFVVTAGLFLFFPRVGFGFAQLGLSQGQPTTGFGKNVQLGGFGTIREDPTVVARVTVPRSVRIPKGQAFLHLRGTSFDYYDGVSWTRTATHGKQIRPIENYYPVRRLPDPRRDHEYQIVIEQLDEQVLFLPQDTVALEVPPRVHRNRAVRRRLLRSTGLEIRYLDPDEKGFRYSAYVSPQAGEGGDTHIGPADLAKYLQVPAGADRIRSMAQKIVAGAEGDEERAMRLLYVLKESGAYTYSLALPRTNGKNPLNVFLFEAKRGHCEYFSTALAIMLRSIGIPSRNVTGFAGGEYNPYGDYYAIRQADAHSWLEAYFGGRWVTLDPTPPARNDIGPSGGVIATLRAMADAVKTRWSKHVVGFDLRTQTDALRKLRHYFRRFQSKTNDATRPRPARGSNSAAPWARWLLPIVPIAVLAFLVWWIRRGSRKARKAAAIEPKARRAVDLYRALEGALARRGRPRPPTVTPREHADILLAEGFVGAEIVDEVTDRYLRARFGADWLDAREEARLRQGIRRLRAGPGGKTSGSSPFRA
;
A
#
# COMPACT_ATOMS: atom_id res chain seq x y z
N MET A 1 14.21 19.67 21.85
CA MET A 1 15.25 18.79 21.26
C MET A 1 16.37 19.69 20.76
N THR A 2 17.65 19.31 20.90
CA THR A 2 18.76 20.11 20.32
C THR A 2 18.74 20.00 18.79
N PHE A 3 19.27 20.99 18.08
CA PHE A 3 19.36 20.96 16.61
C PHE A 3 20.06 19.68 16.12
N ARG A 4 21.19 19.31 16.73
CA ARG A 4 21.93 18.08 16.39
C ARG A 4 21.07 16.81 16.54
N ALA A 5 20.32 16.69 17.64
CA ALA A 5 19.47 15.52 17.87
C ALA A 5 18.32 15.47 16.87
N LEU A 6 17.67 16.61 16.60
CA LEU A 6 16.57 16.69 15.65
C LEU A 6 17.02 16.34 14.23
N HIS A 7 18.14 16.92 13.75
CA HIS A 7 18.72 16.64 12.43
C HIS A 7 19.07 15.16 12.28
N LYS A 8 19.70 14.56 13.31
CA LYS A 8 20.02 13.13 13.34
C LYS A 8 18.75 12.28 13.27
N SER A 9 17.74 12.55 14.10
CA SER A 9 16.49 11.79 14.09
C SER A 9 15.77 11.87 12.73
N MET A 10 15.73 13.04 12.08
CA MET A 10 15.09 13.19 10.77
C MET A 10 15.85 12.45 9.67
N THR A 11 17.18 12.50 9.69
CA THR A 11 18.03 11.74 8.75
C THR A 11 17.76 10.24 8.85
N TYR A 12 17.74 9.70 10.08
CA TYR A 12 17.50 8.27 10.31
C TYR A 12 16.07 7.88 9.95
N PHE A 13 15.08 8.73 10.23
CA PHE A 13 13.70 8.47 9.84
C PHE A 13 13.57 8.34 8.31
N VAL A 14 14.12 9.28 7.54
CA VAL A 14 14.11 9.22 6.07
C VAL A 14 14.89 8.01 5.56
N ALA A 15 16.11 7.77 6.05
CA ALA A 15 16.91 6.62 5.66
C ALA A 15 16.21 5.28 5.93
N GLY A 16 15.53 5.17 7.09
CA GLY A 16 14.74 4.00 7.47
C GLY A 16 13.55 3.78 6.55
N LEU A 17 12.85 4.85 6.14
CA LEU A 17 11.77 4.76 5.15
C LEU A 17 12.27 4.21 3.81
N GLY A 18 13.44 4.66 3.33
CA GLY A 18 14.05 4.13 2.11
C GLY A 18 14.36 2.64 2.18
N LEU A 19 15.02 2.19 3.24
CA LEU A 19 15.37 0.77 3.42
C LEU A 19 14.13 -0.11 3.59
N TYR A 20 13.11 0.39 4.30
CA TYR A 20 11.85 -0.32 4.45
C TYR A 20 11.07 -0.38 3.14
N ALA A 21 11.09 0.67 2.31
CA ALA A 21 10.53 0.61 0.96
C ALA A 21 11.20 -0.48 0.11
N LEU A 22 12.52 -0.58 0.19
CA LEU A 22 13.30 -1.58 -0.55
C LEU A 22 12.97 -3.01 -0.10
N SER A 23 12.79 -3.24 1.20
CA SER A 23 12.43 -4.57 1.72
C SER A 23 11.02 -5.02 1.33
N LEU A 24 10.09 -4.09 1.08
CA LEU A 24 8.76 -4.38 0.54
C LEU A 24 8.79 -4.87 -0.93
N GLY A 25 9.92 -4.69 -1.63
CA GLY A 25 10.08 -5.07 -3.04
C GLY A 25 10.27 -6.57 -3.28
N GLY A 26 10.52 -7.38 -2.25
CA GLY A 26 10.68 -8.83 -2.38
C GLY A 26 11.96 -9.32 -3.09
N GLY A 27 12.83 -8.40 -3.54
CA GLY A 27 14.10 -8.72 -4.20
C GLY A 27 15.28 -8.98 -3.27
N LEU A 28 15.08 -8.92 -1.95
CA LEU A 28 16.11 -9.13 -0.93
C LEU A 28 15.77 -10.36 -0.08
N SER A 29 16.78 -11.15 0.25
CA SER A 29 16.60 -12.30 1.16
C SER A 29 16.28 -11.85 2.59
N THR A 30 15.49 -12.63 3.32
CA THR A 30 15.13 -12.34 4.71
C THR A 30 16.35 -12.15 5.60
N GLY A 31 17.39 -12.98 5.43
CA GLY A 31 18.65 -12.86 6.16
C GLY A 31 19.37 -11.54 5.90
N PHE A 32 19.40 -11.08 4.64
CA PHE A 32 19.99 -9.78 4.29
C PHE A 32 19.19 -8.61 4.85
N VAL A 33 17.86 -8.68 4.84
CA VAL A 33 17.00 -7.64 5.45
C VAL A 33 17.26 -7.51 6.95
N ILE A 34 17.41 -8.63 7.67
CA ILE A 34 17.75 -8.62 9.10
C ILE A 34 19.14 -8.00 9.33
N LEU A 35 20.13 -8.40 8.53
CA LEU A 35 21.49 -7.83 8.60
C LEU A 35 21.48 -6.31 8.38
N MET A 36 20.72 -5.83 7.39
CA MET A 36 20.56 -4.40 7.12
C MET A 36 19.85 -3.67 8.25
N ALA A 37 18.81 -4.27 8.85
CA ALA A 37 18.12 -3.68 10.00
C ALA A 37 19.06 -3.54 11.21
N VAL A 38 19.85 -4.57 11.51
CA VAL A 38 20.86 -4.54 12.58
C VAL A 38 21.93 -3.49 12.29
N ALA A 39 22.46 -3.44 11.06
CA ALA A 39 23.46 -2.45 10.67
C ALA A 39 22.92 -1.00 10.71
N PHE A 40 21.66 -0.79 10.30
CA PHE A 40 20.98 0.49 10.39
C PHE A 40 20.87 0.97 11.84
N VAL A 41 20.40 0.11 12.74
CA VAL A 41 20.31 0.41 14.19
C VAL A 41 21.71 0.66 14.77
N GLY A 42 22.68 -0.19 14.44
CA GLY A 42 24.07 -0.04 14.90
C GLY A 42 24.70 1.29 14.49
N SER A 43 24.41 1.76 13.28
CA SER A 43 24.94 3.05 12.78
C SER A 43 24.52 4.25 13.63
N TYR A 44 23.36 4.17 14.30
CA TYR A 44 22.85 5.24 15.16
C TYR A 44 23.75 5.50 16.38
N PHE A 45 24.39 4.45 16.90
CA PHE A 45 25.24 4.53 18.09
C PHE A 45 26.69 4.92 17.81
N VAL A 46 27.08 5.07 16.54
CA VAL A 46 28.45 5.47 16.18
C VAL A 46 28.66 6.97 16.41
N GLU A 47 29.69 7.32 17.18
CA GLU A 47 30.03 8.70 17.57
C GLU A 47 31.02 9.37 16.61
N SER A 48 31.00 10.71 16.56
CA SER A 48 31.83 11.53 15.66
C SER A 48 33.34 11.24 15.72
N PRO A 49 33.97 11.07 16.92
CA PRO A 49 35.42 10.86 17.01
C PRO A 49 35.92 9.62 16.24
N ARG A 50 35.08 8.57 16.15
CA ARG A 50 35.40 7.37 15.36
C ARG A 50 35.21 7.60 13.87
N ILE A 51 34.18 8.35 13.50
CA ILE A 51 33.83 8.67 12.11
C ILE A 51 34.89 9.55 11.45
N ASP A 52 35.51 10.46 12.22
CA ASP A 52 36.50 11.41 11.70
C ASP A 52 37.88 10.78 11.48
N SER A 53 38.11 9.54 11.94
CA SER A 53 39.38 8.83 11.77
C SER A 53 39.64 8.40 10.31
N PRO A 54 40.80 8.70 9.70
CA PRO A 54 41.13 8.28 8.32
C PRO A 54 41.11 6.76 8.11
N SER A 55 41.55 5.99 9.12
CA SER A 55 41.53 4.52 9.04
C SER A 55 40.11 3.97 8.97
N TYR A 56 39.18 4.58 9.71
CA TYR A 56 37.78 4.19 9.71
C TYR A 56 37.11 4.35 8.33
N ALA A 57 37.34 5.49 7.65
CA ALA A 57 36.82 5.68 6.29
C ALA A 57 37.44 4.72 5.26
N ARG A 58 38.74 4.40 5.39
CA ARG A 58 39.39 3.41 4.51
C ARG A 58 38.76 2.03 4.63
N ILE A 59 38.45 1.57 5.85
CA ILE A 59 37.79 0.28 6.10
C ILE A 59 36.46 0.20 5.36
N TRP A 60 35.62 1.24 5.45
CA TRP A 60 34.34 1.24 4.76
C TRP A 60 34.44 1.36 3.24
N THR A 61 35.42 2.12 2.73
CA THR A 61 35.69 2.15 1.29
C THR A 61 36.11 0.77 0.78
N MET A 62 37.02 0.09 1.49
CA MET A 62 37.42 -1.28 1.17
C MET A 62 36.24 -2.27 1.27
N ALA A 63 35.36 -2.11 2.26
CA ALA A 63 34.17 -2.94 2.40
C ALA A 63 33.19 -2.74 1.22
N VAL A 64 32.97 -1.50 0.77
CA VAL A 64 32.11 -1.21 -0.40
C VAL A 64 32.71 -1.80 -1.67
N VAL A 65 34.02 -1.62 -1.90
CA VAL A 65 34.72 -2.17 -3.07
C VAL A 65 34.72 -3.70 -3.03
N GLY A 66 35.03 -4.30 -1.89
CA GLY A 66 35.02 -5.75 -1.72
C GLY A 66 33.63 -6.35 -1.94
N PHE A 67 32.58 -5.69 -1.42
CA PHE A 67 31.21 -6.13 -1.66
C PHE A 67 30.81 -5.97 -3.13
N LEU A 68 31.19 -4.88 -3.79
CA LEU A 68 30.96 -4.73 -5.24
C LEU A 68 31.62 -5.85 -6.04
N SER A 69 32.89 -6.17 -5.74
CA SER A 69 33.62 -7.26 -6.38
C SER A 69 32.94 -8.61 -6.15
N LEU A 70 32.43 -8.87 -4.94
CA LEU A 70 31.64 -10.07 -4.63
C LEU A 70 30.36 -10.14 -5.47
N GLN A 71 29.64 -9.02 -5.64
CA GLN A 71 28.45 -8.98 -6.49
C GLN A 71 28.78 -9.22 -7.96
N VAL A 72 29.88 -8.67 -8.48
CA VAL A 72 30.35 -8.94 -9.84
C VAL A 72 30.68 -10.43 -10.00
N LEU A 73 31.37 -11.04 -9.04
CA LEU A 73 31.67 -12.47 -9.07
C LEU A 73 30.39 -13.33 -9.06
N ARG A 74 29.42 -12.98 -8.22
CA ARG A 74 28.11 -13.66 -8.18
C ARG A 74 27.36 -13.50 -9.50
N ALA A 75 27.42 -12.32 -10.13
CA ALA A 75 26.81 -12.10 -11.44
C ALA A 75 27.48 -12.96 -12.53
N LEU A 76 28.81 -13.06 -12.52
CA LEU A 76 29.57 -13.95 -13.43
C LEU A 76 29.27 -15.43 -13.18
N ALA A 77 28.94 -15.81 -11.94
CA ALA A 77 28.48 -17.15 -11.58
C ALA A 77 27.00 -17.43 -11.93
N GLY A 78 26.34 -16.51 -12.65
CA GLY A 78 24.96 -16.70 -13.14
C GLY A 78 23.86 -16.19 -12.21
N ALA A 79 24.19 -15.48 -11.11
CA ALA A 79 23.16 -14.88 -10.27
C ALA A 79 22.48 -13.69 -10.97
N ALA A 80 21.19 -13.51 -10.71
CA ALA A 80 20.40 -12.44 -11.31
C ALA A 80 20.92 -11.05 -10.90
N ILE A 81 21.13 -10.17 -11.88
CA ILE A 81 21.74 -8.84 -11.70
C ILE A 81 20.91 -7.95 -10.76
N LEU A 82 19.58 -8.03 -10.85
CA LEU A 82 18.69 -7.13 -10.10
C LEU A 82 18.85 -7.32 -8.57
N PRO A 83 18.65 -8.50 -7.96
CA PRO A 83 18.89 -8.71 -6.53
C PRO A 83 20.26 -8.23 -6.06
N LEU A 84 21.31 -8.49 -6.84
CA LEU A 84 22.68 -8.06 -6.52
C LEU A 84 22.80 -6.53 -6.46
N ALA A 85 22.17 -5.83 -7.41
CA ALA A 85 22.12 -4.38 -7.43
C ALA A 85 21.32 -3.82 -6.24
N LEU A 86 20.19 -4.45 -5.86
CA LEU A 86 19.41 -4.04 -4.69
C LEU A 86 20.21 -4.14 -3.39
N GLU A 87 20.88 -5.28 -3.19
CA GLU A 87 21.78 -5.52 -2.05
C GLU A 87 22.91 -4.48 -2.02
N PHE A 88 23.50 -4.16 -3.19
CA PHE A 88 24.57 -3.16 -3.30
C PHE A 88 24.12 -1.76 -2.92
N VAL A 89 23.00 -1.28 -3.45
CA VAL A 89 22.49 0.07 -3.13
C VAL A 89 22.09 0.16 -1.65
N ALA A 90 21.52 -0.91 -1.07
CA ALA A 90 21.21 -0.95 0.36
C ALA A 90 22.48 -0.80 1.21
N LEU A 91 23.56 -1.53 0.85
CA LEU A 91 24.85 -1.41 1.52
C LEU A 91 25.44 -0.01 1.38
N LEU A 92 25.31 0.65 0.23
CA LEU A 92 25.77 2.03 0.05
C LEU A 92 25.11 2.97 1.06
N GLN A 93 23.80 2.83 1.31
CA GLN A 93 23.11 3.67 2.29
C GLN A 93 23.62 3.39 3.72
N ILE A 94 23.81 2.12 4.08
CA ILE A 94 24.41 1.75 5.38
C ILE A 94 25.82 2.33 5.53
N SER A 95 26.68 2.17 4.52
CA SER A 95 28.04 2.71 4.51
C SER A 95 28.06 4.24 4.70
N ARG A 96 27.11 4.95 4.08
CA ARG A 96 26.95 6.41 4.26
C ARG A 96 26.47 6.79 5.66
N LEU A 97 25.60 6.01 6.29
CA LEU A 97 25.18 6.24 7.68
C LEU A 97 26.35 6.09 8.67
N PHE A 98 27.27 5.15 8.39
CA PHE A 98 28.50 4.96 9.17
C PHE A 98 29.58 6.02 8.87
N ASN A 99 29.61 6.65 7.69
CA ASN A 99 30.61 7.65 7.29
C ASN A 99 30.05 9.07 7.04
N ARG A 100 29.15 9.54 7.90
CA ARG A 100 28.49 10.86 7.80
C ARG A 100 29.38 12.02 8.28
N ARG A 101 30.39 12.42 7.49
CA ARG A 101 31.36 13.46 7.88
C ARG A 101 30.90 14.87 7.55
N THR A 102 30.31 15.05 6.38
CA THR A 102 30.03 16.37 5.81
C THR A 102 28.54 16.56 5.52
N GLY A 103 28.10 17.81 5.41
CA GLY A 103 26.77 18.14 4.87
C GLY A 103 26.42 17.42 3.56
N ARG A 104 27.41 17.13 2.70
CA ARG A 104 27.22 16.41 1.42
C ARG A 104 26.80 14.95 1.63
N ASP A 105 27.30 14.28 2.67
CA ASP A 105 26.96 12.87 2.95
C ASP A 105 25.47 12.72 3.31
N TYR A 106 24.89 13.72 3.99
CA TYR A 106 23.46 13.74 4.29
C TYR A 106 22.59 13.88 3.05
N TYR A 107 23.00 14.67 2.05
CA TYR A 107 22.31 14.73 0.76
C TYR A 107 22.41 13.40 0.00
N GLN A 108 23.56 12.71 0.06
CA GLN A 108 23.70 11.39 -0.56
C GLN A 108 22.76 10.35 0.08
N ILE A 109 22.57 10.39 1.40
CA ILE A 109 21.58 9.54 2.09
C ILE A 109 20.16 9.84 1.59
N ALA A 110 19.80 11.12 1.41
CA ALA A 110 18.50 11.49 0.85
C ALA A 110 18.32 10.98 -0.59
N VAL A 111 19.36 11.08 -1.42
CA VAL A 111 19.36 10.56 -2.80
C VAL A 111 19.24 9.04 -2.83
N LEU A 112 19.98 8.31 -1.97
CA LEU A 112 19.87 6.85 -1.87
C LEU A 112 18.49 6.41 -1.38
N CYS A 113 17.90 7.13 -0.41
CA CYS A 113 16.52 6.89 0.02
C CYS A 113 15.53 7.10 -1.12
N PHE A 114 15.70 8.18 -1.90
CA PHE A 114 14.87 8.42 -3.08
C PHE A 114 15.03 7.32 -4.14
N LEU A 115 16.26 6.87 -4.38
CA LEU A 115 16.54 5.75 -5.28
C LEU A 115 15.88 4.46 -4.79
N HIS A 116 15.93 4.16 -3.49
CA HIS A 116 15.21 3.02 -2.91
C HIS A 116 13.71 3.12 -3.12
N LEU A 117 13.12 4.30 -2.94
CA LEU A 117 11.70 4.53 -3.20
C LEU A 117 11.35 4.34 -4.68
N LEU A 118 12.19 4.81 -5.59
CA LEU A 118 12.01 4.64 -7.04
C LEU A 118 12.08 3.17 -7.40
N VAL A 119 13.10 2.46 -6.95
CA VAL A 119 13.23 1.01 -7.16
C VAL A 119 12.03 0.26 -6.58
N ALA A 120 11.60 0.61 -5.36
CA ALA A 120 10.44 0.00 -4.74
C ALA A 120 9.15 0.24 -5.53
N THR A 121 8.95 1.40 -6.20
CA THR A 121 7.77 1.60 -7.07
C THR A 121 7.64 0.54 -8.16
N VAL A 122 8.76 0.03 -8.65
CA VAL A 122 8.80 -0.98 -9.71
C VAL A 122 8.59 -2.38 -9.14
N LEU A 123 9.13 -2.65 -7.95
CA LEU A 123 9.14 -3.99 -7.37
C LEU A 123 7.89 -4.32 -6.54
N THR A 124 7.23 -3.32 -5.94
CA THR A 124 6.11 -3.54 -5.02
C THR A 124 4.82 -2.84 -5.46
N THR A 125 3.70 -3.51 -5.20
CA THR A 125 2.35 -2.93 -5.33
C THR A 125 1.66 -2.82 -3.96
N SER A 126 2.44 -3.01 -2.88
CA SER A 126 1.96 -3.00 -1.51
C SER A 126 1.37 -1.66 -1.09
N VAL A 127 0.29 -1.69 -0.29
CA VAL A 127 -0.27 -0.47 0.34
C VAL A 127 0.73 0.16 1.30
N PHE A 128 1.57 -0.66 1.95
CA PHE A 128 2.60 -0.16 2.87
C PHE A 128 3.59 0.78 2.17
N TYR A 129 3.88 0.54 0.88
CA TYR A 129 4.68 1.47 0.09
C TYR A 129 4.06 2.87 0.07
N GLY A 130 2.73 2.97 -0.08
CA GLY A 130 2.02 4.25 -0.05
C GLY A 130 2.19 4.99 1.27
N ILE A 131 2.16 4.28 2.41
CA ILE A 131 2.41 4.86 3.73
C ILE A 131 3.86 5.38 3.83
N VAL A 132 4.81 4.58 3.38
CA VAL A 132 6.24 4.93 3.39
C VAL A 132 6.52 6.14 2.49
N PHE A 133 5.90 6.18 1.32
CA PHE A 133 6.00 7.29 0.38
C PHE A 133 5.42 8.59 0.96
N ILE A 134 4.26 8.54 1.61
CA ILE A 134 3.69 9.71 2.32
C ILE A 134 4.62 10.16 3.46
N GLY A 135 5.13 9.22 4.25
CA GLY A 135 6.12 9.50 5.29
C GLY A 135 7.36 10.22 4.73
N PHE A 136 7.86 9.77 3.58
CA PHE A 136 8.98 10.38 2.90
C PHE A 136 8.66 11.79 2.38
N LEU A 137 7.47 11.98 1.78
CA LEU A 137 7.03 13.31 1.32
C LEU A 137 6.94 14.32 2.46
N VAL A 138 6.55 13.89 3.67
CA VAL A 138 6.47 14.76 4.84
C VAL A 138 7.84 15.01 5.49
N ALA A 139 8.66 13.97 5.59
CA ALA A 139 9.95 14.05 6.29
C ALA A 139 11.10 14.60 5.45
N SER A 140 11.07 14.43 4.12
CA SER A 140 12.15 14.89 3.25
C SER A 140 12.34 16.41 3.25
N PRO A 141 11.29 17.28 3.25
CA PRO A 141 11.48 18.72 3.38
C PRO A 141 12.13 19.11 4.72
N TRP A 142 11.76 18.44 5.83
CA TRP A 142 12.41 18.66 7.12
C TRP A 142 13.89 18.25 7.08
N MET A 143 14.20 17.09 6.52
CA MET A 143 15.58 16.63 6.40
C MET A 143 16.41 17.58 5.51
N LEU A 144 15.89 17.99 4.35
CA LEU A 144 16.60 18.85 3.41
C LEU A 144 16.84 20.25 3.99
N THR A 145 15.82 20.86 4.61
CA THR A 145 15.95 22.20 5.21
C THR A 145 16.91 22.19 6.40
N THR A 146 16.84 21.21 7.28
CA THR A 146 17.78 21.10 8.42
C THR A 146 19.20 20.76 7.96
N THR A 147 19.36 19.97 6.90
CA THR A 147 20.67 19.69 6.29
C THR A 147 21.25 20.92 5.60
N HIS A 148 20.41 21.72 4.93
CA HIS A 148 20.83 22.98 4.33
C HIS A 148 21.32 23.97 5.39
N LEU A 149 20.55 24.17 6.47
CA LEU A 149 20.96 25.02 7.59
C LEU A 149 22.27 24.55 8.20
N ARG A 150 22.42 23.22 8.40
CA ARG A 150 23.65 22.64 8.91
C ARG A 150 24.85 22.94 7.99
N ARG A 151 24.67 22.78 6.67
CA ARG A 151 25.71 23.07 5.69
C ARG A 151 26.13 24.54 5.73
N GLU A 152 25.19 25.47 5.82
CA GLU A 152 25.50 26.90 5.95
C GLU A 152 26.31 27.20 7.22
N ILE A 153 25.97 26.58 8.35
CA ILE A 153 26.72 26.73 9.61
C ILE A 153 28.14 26.14 9.47
N GLU A 154 28.29 25.01 8.79
CA GLU A 154 29.59 24.35 8.59
C GLU A 154 30.50 25.11 7.60
N GLU A 155 29.93 25.69 6.54
CA GLU A 155 30.64 26.44 5.49
C GLU A 155 30.88 27.92 5.87
N SER A 156 30.20 28.44 6.89
CA SER A 156 30.34 29.83 7.33
C SER A 156 31.75 30.13 7.89
N PRO A 157 32.52 31.07 7.28
CA PRO A 157 33.87 31.43 7.73
C PRO A 157 33.88 32.15 9.08
N SER A 158 32.77 32.77 9.46
CA SER A 158 32.67 33.63 10.65
C SER A 158 32.54 32.87 11.96
N HIS A 159 32.28 31.56 11.92
CA HIS A 159 32.07 30.75 13.13
C HIS A 159 33.25 29.80 13.36
N GLY A 160 33.95 29.97 14.49
CA GLY A 160 34.98 29.02 14.94
C GLY A 160 34.39 27.69 15.41
N ALA A 161 35.21 26.64 15.54
CA ALA A 161 34.80 25.32 16.04
C ALA A 161 33.97 25.35 17.36
N PRO A 162 34.33 26.11 18.41
CA PRO A 162 33.54 26.16 19.65
C PRO A 162 32.19 26.87 19.48
N GLU A 163 32.11 27.85 18.58
CA GLU A 163 30.89 28.60 18.32
C GLU A 163 29.86 27.77 17.52
N ARG A 164 30.34 26.99 16.55
CA ARG A 164 29.53 26.01 15.81
C ARG A 164 28.90 24.97 16.75
N GLU A 165 29.67 24.46 17.72
CA GLU A 165 29.18 23.48 18.71
C GLU A 165 28.08 24.09 19.60
N ARG A 166 28.20 25.37 19.96
CA ARG A 166 27.18 26.11 20.72
C ARG A 166 25.89 26.25 19.93
N ILE A 167 25.97 26.64 18.65
CA ILE A 167 24.82 26.75 17.73
C ILE A 167 24.12 25.39 17.61
N PHE A 168 24.85 24.29 17.38
CA PHE A 168 24.23 22.96 17.24
C PHE A 168 23.54 22.43 18.50
N ARG A 169 23.90 22.95 19.68
CA ARG A 169 23.26 22.62 20.97
C ARG A 169 22.07 23.52 21.28
N ASP A 170 21.90 24.63 20.57
CA ASP A 170 20.79 25.54 20.78
C ASP A 170 19.46 24.86 20.40
N ARG A 171 18.45 25.08 21.24
CA ARG A 171 17.07 24.58 21.08
C ARG A 171 16.18 25.60 20.39
N SER A 172 16.61 26.86 20.29
CA SER A 172 15.81 27.98 19.77
C SER A 172 15.82 28.09 18.24
N LEU A 173 16.85 27.53 17.59
CA LEU A 173 17.06 27.59 16.12
C LEU A 173 15.89 27.05 15.30
N ILE A 174 15.23 25.99 15.77
CA ILE A 174 14.08 25.38 15.09
C ILE A 174 12.85 25.49 15.99
N GLY A 175 12.08 26.56 15.79
CA GLY A 175 10.80 26.74 16.46
C GLY A 175 9.69 25.87 15.85
N SER A 176 8.65 25.58 16.65
CA SER A 176 7.46 24.84 16.18
C SER A 176 6.82 25.47 14.92
N ARG A 177 6.90 26.80 14.78
CA ARG A 177 6.42 27.52 13.58
C ARG A 177 7.16 27.08 12.32
N PHE A 178 8.49 26.93 12.37
CA PHE A 178 9.31 26.49 11.25
C PHE A 178 8.93 25.08 10.77
N LEU A 179 8.69 24.16 11.73
CA LEU A 179 8.25 22.80 11.43
C LEU A 179 6.86 22.76 10.78
N TRP A 180 5.92 23.55 11.29
CA TRP A 180 4.57 23.63 10.70
C TRP A 180 4.56 24.32 9.33
N THR A 181 5.39 25.34 9.10
CA THR A 181 5.48 25.97 7.77
C THR A 181 6.10 25.05 6.73
N THR A 182 7.10 24.26 7.11
CA THR A 182 7.71 23.25 6.23
C THR A 182 6.77 22.09 5.93
N VAL A 183 5.94 21.65 6.90
CA VAL A 183 4.82 20.72 6.63
C VAL A 183 3.80 21.36 5.70
N GLY A 184 3.49 22.65 5.86
CA GLY A 184 2.59 23.36 4.96
C GLY A 184 3.03 23.32 3.49
N LEU A 185 4.34 23.21 3.23
CA LEU A 185 4.90 23.07 1.88
C LEU A 185 4.58 21.72 1.23
N THR A 186 4.26 20.69 2.01
CA THR A 186 3.89 19.36 1.49
C THR A 186 2.50 19.34 0.84
N ALA A 187 1.59 20.19 1.30
CA ALA A 187 0.23 20.28 0.77
C ALA A 187 0.19 20.67 -0.72
N PRO A 188 0.85 21.74 -1.18
CA PRO A 188 0.88 22.06 -2.61
C PRO A 188 1.61 20.98 -3.44
N ILE A 189 2.70 20.40 -2.93
CA ILE A 189 3.39 19.28 -3.60
C ILE A 189 2.44 18.09 -3.79
N PHE A 190 1.67 17.75 -2.76
CA PHE A 190 0.67 16.69 -2.82
C PHE A 190 -0.44 17.00 -3.82
N VAL A 191 -0.95 18.24 -3.85
CA VAL A 191 -1.99 18.68 -4.80
C VAL A 191 -1.49 18.57 -6.24
N VAL A 192 -0.27 19.04 -6.52
CA VAL A 192 0.35 18.94 -7.85
C VAL A 192 0.55 17.47 -8.24
N THR A 193 1.10 16.66 -7.32
CA THR A 193 1.33 15.23 -7.56
C THR A 193 0.02 14.46 -7.80
N ALA A 194 -1.04 14.77 -7.05
CA ALA A 194 -2.37 14.20 -7.25
C ALA A 194 -2.99 14.66 -8.59
N GLY A 195 -2.77 15.91 -8.98
CA GLY A 195 -3.14 16.41 -10.30
C GLY A 195 -2.44 15.61 -11.41
N LEU A 196 -1.11 15.49 -11.35
CA LEU A 196 -0.33 14.69 -12.29
C LEU A 196 -0.82 13.23 -12.33
N PHE A 197 -1.09 12.62 -11.17
CA PHE A 197 -1.65 11.27 -11.07
C PHE A 197 -2.96 11.10 -11.86
N LEU A 198 -3.84 12.10 -11.87
CA LEU A 198 -5.13 12.06 -12.56
C LEU A 198 -5.05 12.39 -14.05
N PHE A 199 -4.14 13.28 -14.44
CA PHE A 199 -4.07 13.80 -15.82
C PHE A 199 -3.05 13.09 -16.69
N PHE A 200 -1.96 12.54 -16.13
CA PHE A 200 -0.94 11.88 -16.93
C PHE A 200 -1.45 10.50 -17.39
N PRO A 201 -1.50 10.23 -18.70
CA PRO A 201 -2.03 8.97 -19.22
C PRO A 201 -1.12 7.82 -18.79
N ARG A 202 -1.68 6.88 -18.02
CA ARG A 202 -0.96 5.67 -17.67
C ARG A 202 -1.11 4.66 -18.78
N VAL A 203 -0.10 4.62 -19.64
CA VAL A 203 0.16 3.44 -20.45
C VAL A 203 0.49 2.31 -19.47
N GLY A 204 -0.38 1.31 -19.39
CA GLY A 204 -0.18 0.08 -18.65
C GLY A 204 0.95 -0.73 -19.28
N PHE A 205 2.18 -0.21 -19.26
CA PHE A 205 3.38 -1.00 -19.45
C PHE A 205 3.47 -1.89 -18.22
N GLY A 206 2.89 -3.07 -18.32
CA GLY A 206 3.08 -4.10 -17.31
C GLY A 206 4.56 -4.42 -17.21
N PHE A 207 5.19 -4.05 -16.09
CA PHE A 207 6.57 -4.42 -15.75
C PHE A 207 6.80 -5.96 -15.68
N ALA A 208 5.75 -6.76 -15.92
CA ALA A 208 5.79 -8.20 -16.15
C ALA A 208 6.67 -8.63 -17.33
N GLN A 209 6.92 -7.75 -18.32
CA GLN A 209 7.87 -8.03 -19.41
C GLN A 209 9.33 -8.20 -18.94
N LEU A 210 9.66 -7.79 -17.71
CA LEU A 210 11.00 -7.98 -17.12
C LEU A 210 11.16 -9.32 -16.39
N GLY A 211 10.13 -10.19 -16.35
CA GLY A 211 10.24 -11.55 -15.80
C GLY A 211 10.40 -11.64 -14.27
N LEU A 212 10.05 -10.57 -13.54
CA LEU A 212 10.37 -10.43 -12.09
C LEU A 212 9.28 -10.93 -11.12
N SER A 213 8.19 -11.51 -11.60
CA SER A 213 7.07 -11.95 -10.75
C SER A 213 7.11 -13.46 -10.57
N GLN A 214 7.62 -13.92 -9.42
CA GLN A 214 7.51 -15.33 -9.02
C GLN A 214 6.04 -15.63 -8.69
N GLY A 215 5.45 -16.60 -9.40
CA GLY A 215 4.13 -17.14 -9.10
C GLY A 215 4.06 -17.69 -7.68
N GLN A 216 2.89 -17.65 -7.06
CA GLN A 216 2.69 -18.28 -5.76
C GLN A 216 2.39 -19.77 -5.99
N PRO A 217 3.16 -20.69 -5.38
CA PRO A 217 2.87 -22.11 -5.48
C PRO A 217 1.50 -22.43 -4.92
N THR A 218 0.61 -22.86 -5.81
CA THR A 218 -0.73 -23.35 -5.47
C THR A 218 -0.68 -24.86 -5.42
N THR A 219 -0.43 -25.38 -4.22
CA THR A 219 -0.46 -26.81 -3.92
C THR A 219 -1.88 -27.35 -4.10
N GLY A 220 -2.05 -28.53 -4.71
CA GLY A 220 -3.37 -29.18 -4.91
C GLY A 220 -4.04 -29.03 -6.29
N PHE A 221 -3.46 -28.26 -7.22
CA PHE A 221 -3.97 -28.08 -8.59
C PHE A 221 -3.08 -28.67 -9.69
N GLY A 222 -2.01 -29.37 -9.27
CA GLY A 222 -1.07 -30.04 -10.16
C GLY A 222 -1.66 -31.22 -10.91
N LYS A 223 -0.91 -31.75 -11.88
CA LYS A 223 -1.30 -32.93 -12.68
C LYS A 223 -1.47 -34.21 -11.85
N ASN A 224 -0.81 -34.27 -10.69
CA ASN A 224 -0.86 -35.40 -9.77
C ASN A 224 -1.10 -34.86 -8.35
N VAL A 225 -2.02 -35.50 -7.62
CA VAL A 225 -2.36 -35.17 -6.24
C VAL A 225 -2.21 -36.43 -5.40
N GLN A 226 -1.21 -36.46 -4.52
CA GLN A 226 -1.05 -37.54 -3.53
C GLN A 226 -2.06 -37.37 -2.40
N LEU A 227 -2.73 -38.45 -2.02
CA LEU A 227 -3.66 -38.46 -0.91
C LEU A 227 -2.92 -38.13 0.40
N GLY A 228 -3.35 -37.06 1.08
CA GLY A 228 -2.69 -36.57 2.29
C GLY A 228 -1.79 -35.36 2.06
N GLY A 229 -1.57 -34.94 0.81
CA GLY A 229 -0.77 -33.77 0.46
C GLY A 229 -1.40 -32.42 0.85
N PHE A 230 -2.71 -32.38 1.13
CA PHE A 230 -3.43 -31.14 1.44
C PHE A 230 -3.35 -30.71 2.92
N GLY A 231 -2.89 -31.58 3.84
CA GLY A 231 -2.89 -31.28 5.28
C GLY A 231 -2.13 -30.01 5.67
N THR A 232 -1.10 -29.62 4.91
CA THR A 232 -0.27 -28.44 5.15
C THR A 232 -0.86 -27.13 4.64
N ILE A 233 -1.90 -27.18 3.78
CA ILE A 233 -2.45 -26.01 3.07
C ILE A 233 -3.43 -25.22 3.96
N ARG A 234 -4.05 -25.89 4.95
CA ARG A 234 -5.12 -25.30 5.75
C ARG A 234 -4.68 -24.17 6.69
N GLU A 235 -3.39 -24.04 6.96
CA GLU A 235 -2.86 -22.96 7.80
C GLU A 235 -2.47 -21.71 7.00
N ASP A 236 -2.51 -21.75 5.65
CA ASP A 236 -2.09 -20.62 4.82
C ASP A 236 -3.23 -19.58 4.64
N PRO A 237 -3.09 -18.37 5.21
CA PRO A 237 -4.10 -17.32 5.13
C PRO A 237 -4.10 -16.57 3.79
N THR A 238 -3.23 -16.92 2.84
CA THR A 238 -3.04 -16.23 1.56
C THR A 238 -4.31 -16.26 0.72
N VAL A 239 -4.77 -15.10 0.26
CA VAL A 239 -5.93 -14.97 -0.63
C VAL A 239 -5.54 -15.41 -2.04
N VAL A 240 -6.31 -16.32 -2.64
CA VAL A 240 -6.13 -16.84 -4.01
C VAL A 240 -7.12 -16.27 -5.01
N ALA A 241 -8.31 -15.93 -4.53
CA ALA A 241 -9.37 -15.37 -5.35
C ALA A 241 -10.30 -14.47 -4.52
N ARG A 242 -10.95 -13.53 -5.19
CA ARG A 242 -12.03 -12.72 -4.62
C ARG A 242 -13.26 -12.82 -5.50
N VAL A 243 -14.38 -13.18 -4.90
CA VAL A 243 -15.64 -13.39 -5.63
C VAL A 243 -16.67 -12.36 -5.19
N THR A 244 -17.11 -11.56 -6.15
CA THR A 244 -18.24 -10.64 -5.96
C THR A 244 -19.48 -11.31 -6.53
N VAL A 245 -20.50 -11.45 -5.68
CA VAL A 245 -21.77 -12.10 -6.02
C VAL A 245 -22.88 -11.04 -6.08
N PRO A 246 -23.87 -11.13 -6.98
CA PRO A 246 -24.99 -10.18 -7.01
C PRO A 246 -25.75 -10.19 -5.68
N ARG A 247 -26.20 -9.02 -5.22
CA ARG A 247 -26.98 -8.88 -3.97
C ARG A 247 -28.31 -9.63 -3.97
N SER A 248 -28.84 -9.97 -5.15
CA SER A 248 -30.04 -10.79 -5.30
C SER A 248 -29.81 -12.24 -4.86
N VAL A 249 -28.57 -12.72 -4.90
CA VAL A 249 -28.20 -14.04 -4.42
C VAL A 249 -28.04 -13.98 -2.91
N ARG A 250 -29.02 -14.53 -2.18
CA ARG A 250 -28.91 -14.70 -0.73
C ARG A 250 -28.03 -15.91 -0.43
N ILE A 251 -26.79 -15.68 -0.01
CA ILE A 251 -25.95 -16.74 0.57
C ILE A 251 -26.32 -16.84 2.06
N PRO A 252 -26.87 -17.98 2.54
CA PRO A 252 -27.29 -18.11 3.93
C PRO A 252 -26.13 -17.88 4.91
N LYS A 253 -26.37 -17.10 5.97
CA LYS A 253 -25.37 -16.86 7.03
C LYS A 253 -25.00 -18.19 7.69
N GLY A 254 -23.70 -18.51 7.74
CA GLY A 254 -23.20 -19.75 8.33
C GLY A 254 -23.11 -20.96 7.37
N GLN A 255 -23.62 -20.84 6.15
CA GLN A 255 -23.40 -21.81 5.06
C GLN A 255 -22.59 -21.14 3.95
N ALA A 256 -21.33 -20.86 4.24
CA ALA A 256 -20.38 -20.48 3.20
C ALA A 256 -20.06 -21.73 2.36
N PHE A 257 -20.85 -22.02 1.33
CA PHE A 257 -20.53 -23.08 0.37
C PHE A 257 -20.58 -22.54 -1.06
N LEU A 258 -19.77 -21.51 -1.32
CA LEU A 258 -19.36 -21.22 -2.68
C LEU A 258 -18.36 -22.31 -3.10
N HIS A 259 -18.82 -23.28 -3.90
CA HIS A 259 -17.95 -24.27 -4.53
C HIS A 259 -17.35 -23.68 -5.80
N LEU A 260 -16.07 -23.36 -5.74
CA LEU A 260 -15.26 -22.88 -6.84
C LEU A 260 -14.44 -24.05 -7.38
N ARG A 261 -15.00 -24.74 -8.37
CA ARG A 261 -14.37 -25.86 -9.06
C ARG A 261 -13.09 -25.43 -9.76
N GLY A 262 -11.98 -26.14 -9.54
CA GLY A 262 -10.75 -25.98 -10.32
C GLY A 262 -10.51 -27.16 -11.25
N THR A 263 -9.98 -28.25 -10.70
CA THR A 263 -9.50 -29.42 -11.45
C THR A 263 -10.33 -30.65 -11.09
N SER A 264 -10.43 -31.60 -12.03
CA SER A 264 -11.02 -32.92 -11.74
C SER A 264 -10.14 -34.06 -12.21
N PHE A 265 -10.22 -35.17 -11.49
CA PHE A 265 -9.39 -36.35 -11.70
C PHE A 265 -10.24 -37.55 -12.10
N ASP A 266 -9.73 -38.33 -13.05
CA ASP A 266 -10.41 -39.51 -13.60
C ASP A 266 -9.75 -40.82 -13.16
N TYR A 267 -8.45 -40.82 -12.80
CA TYR A 267 -7.71 -42.02 -12.45
C TYR A 267 -7.15 -41.97 -11.02
N TYR A 268 -7.28 -43.08 -10.29
CA TYR A 268 -6.69 -43.27 -8.96
C TYR A 268 -5.90 -44.57 -8.90
N ASP A 269 -4.61 -44.47 -8.55
CA ASP A 269 -3.69 -45.62 -8.49
C ASP A 269 -3.69 -46.36 -7.12
N GLY A 270 -4.45 -45.85 -6.14
CA GLY A 270 -4.46 -46.35 -4.76
C GLY A 270 -3.73 -45.44 -3.76
N VAL A 271 -2.97 -44.46 -4.25
CA VAL A 271 -2.26 -43.46 -3.45
C VAL A 271 -2.52 -42.04 -3.98
N SER A 272 -2.57 -41.85 -5.29
CA SER A 272 -2.61 -40.54 -5.93
C SER A 272 -3.69 -40.47 -7.02
N TRP A 273 -4.27 -39.29 -7.17
CA TRP A 273 -5.18 -38.93 -8.24
C TRP A 273 -4.43 -38.32 -9.42
N THR A 274 -4.69 -38.83 -10.61
CA THR A 274 -4.13 -38.29 -11.87
C THR A 274 -5.23 -38.03 -12.89
N ARG A 275 -4.88 -37.21 -13.88
CA ARG A 275 -5.76 -36.86 -15.00
C ARG A 275 -5.22 -37.46 -16.29
N THR A 276 -6.01 -38.33 -16.90
CA THR A 276 -5.64 -39.07 -18.12
C THR A 276 -5.75 -38.19 -19.37
N ALA A 277 -6.74 -37.28 -19.41
CA ALA A 277 -6.90 -36.31 -20.50
C ALA A 277 -6.15 -34.99 -20.23
N THR A 278 -4.96 -34.84 -20.80
CA THR A 278 -4.13 -33.62 -20.69
C THR A 278 -4.40 -32.58 -21.78
N HIS A 279 -5.03 -32.97 -22.88
CA HIS A 279 -5.32 -32.09 -24.03
C HIS A 279 -6.78 -31.66 -24.02
N GLY A 280 -7.04 -30.44 -23.56
CA GLY A 280 -8.37 -29.83 -23.63
C GLY A 280 -8.71 -29.36 -25.06
N LYS A 281 -10.00 -29.35 -25.40
CA LYS A 281 -10.49 -28.74 -26.64
C LYS A 281 -10.52 -27.23 -26.46
N GLN A 282 -10.03 -26.48 -27.46
CA GLN A 282 -10.12 -25.02 -27.41
C GLN A 282 -11.58 -24.57 -27.46
N ILE A 283 -11.99 -23.74 -26.50
CA ILE A 283 -13.31 -23.10 -26.51
C ILE A 283 -13.29 -22.00 -27.56
N ARG A 284 -14.20 -22.07 -28.53
CA ARG A 284 -14.40 -21.00 -29.52
C ARG A 284 -15.24 -19.90 -28.88
N PRO A 285 -14.72 -18.67 -28.73
CA PRO A 285 -15.52 -17.57 -28.19
C PRO A 285 -16.60 -17.16 -29.19
N ILE A 286 -17.80 -16.88 -28.68
CA ILE A 286 -18.91 -16.29 -29.42
C ILE A 286 -19.08 -14.87 -28.87
N GLU A 287 -18.92 -13.86 -29.71
CA GLU A 287 -18.82 -12.45 -29.28
C GLU A 287 -17.72 -12.26 -28.23
N ASN A 288 -18.08 -11.96 -26.98
CA ASN A 288 -17.17 -11.82 -25.83
C ASN A 288 -17.26 -13.00 -24.84
N TYR A 289 -18.12 -13.98 -25.11
CA TYR A 289 -18.40 -15.09 -24.22
C TYR A 289 -17.68 -16.37 -24.66
N TYR A 290 -17.19 -17.09 -23.67
CA TYR A 290 -16.69 -18.45 -23.79
C TYR A 290 -17.78 -19.38 -23.24
N PRO A 291 -18.63 -19.96 -24.11
CA PRO A 291 -19.70 -20.85 -23.66
C PRO A 291 -19.10 -22.11 -23.03
N VAL A 292 -19.50 -22.39 -21.79
CA VAL A 292 -19.11 -23.61 -21.07
C VAL A 292 -20.14 -24.71 -21.35
N ARG A 293 -21.42 -24.37 -21.19
CA ARG A 293 -22.59 -25.21 -21.46
C ARG A 293 -23.50 -24.56 -22.51
N ARG A 294 -23.85 -23.28 -22.32
CA ARG A 294 -24.67 -22.47 -23.23
C ARG A 294 -24.25 -21.00 -23.17
N LEU A 295 -24.82 -20.17 -24.04
CA LEU A 295 -24.68 -18.71 -23.93
C LEU A 295 -25.42 -18.18 -22.68
N PRO A 296 -24.92 -17.09 -22.09
CA PRO A 296 -25.56 -16.50 -20.92
C PRO A 296 -26.90 -15.85 -21.28
N ASP A 297 -27.86 -15.97 -20.38
CA ASP A 297 -29.19 -15.36 -20.46
C ASP A 297 -29.32 -14.28 -19.38
N PRO A 298 -29.27 -12.98 -19.76
CA PRO A 298 -29.28 -11.87 -18.81
C PRO A 298 -30.51 -11.79 -17.89
N ARG A 299 -31.61 -12.50 -18.21
CA ARG A 299 -32.84 -12.45 -17.42
C ARG A 299 -32.85 -13.41 -16.24
N ARG A 300 -32.07 -14.50 -16.32
CA ARG A 300 -32.05 -15.57 -15.30
C ARG A 300 -30.67 -15.80 -14.71
N ASP A 301 -29.60 -15.63 -15.49
CA ASP A 301 -28.26 -15.99 -15.05
C ASP A 301 -27.67 -14.87 -14.18
N HIS A 302 -26.93 -15.27 -13.15
CA HIS A 302 -26.26 -14.38 -12.22
C HIS A 302 -24.80 -14.21 -12.61
N GLU A 303 -24.33 -12.97 -12.68
CA GLU A 303 -22.92 -12.65 -12.96
C GLU A 303 -22.10 -12.68 -11.66
N TYR A 304 -21.17 -13.63 -11.57
CA TYR A 304 -20.16 -13.70 -10.52
C TYR A 304 -18.86 -13.10 -11.03
N GLN A 305 -18.39 -12.01 -10.40
CA GLN A 305 -17.10 -11.42 -10.76
C GLN A 305 -16.00 -12.05 -9.92
N ILE A 306 -15.04 -12.70 -10.58
CA ILE A 306 -13.96 -13.42 -9.93
C ILE A 306 -12.64 -12.74 -10.29
N VAL A 307 -11.90 -12.35 -9.26
CA VAL A 307 -10.53 -11.83 -9.38
C VAL A 307 -9.60 -12.89 -8.83
N ILE A 308 -8.84 -13.55 -9.71
CA ILE A 308 -7.81 -14.51 -9.30
C ILE A 308 -6.47 -13.79 -9.10
N GLU A 309 -5.66 -14.28 -8.16
CA GLU A 309 -4.24 -13.89 -8.02
C GLU A 309 -3.37 -14.70 -9.01
N GLN A 310 -2.06 -14.44 -9.07
CA GLN A 310 -1.14 -15.22 -9.91
C GLN A 310 -0.92 -16.61 -9.30
N LEU A 311 -1.55 -17.63 -9.90
CA LEU A 311 -1.42 -19.04 -9.54
C LEU A 311 -0.36 -19.71 -10.43
N ASP A 312 0.35 -20.69 -9.90
CA ASP A 312 1.29 -21.51 -10.70
C ASP A 312 0.56 -22.34 -11.77
N GLU A 313 -0.65 -22.78 -11.46
CA GLU A 313 -1.50 -23.54 -12.37
C GLU A 313 -2.51 -22.64 -13.09
N GLN A 314 -2.54 -22.71 -14.42
CA GLN A 314 -3.35 -21.84 -15.28
C GLN A 314 -4.82 -22.28 -15.36
N VAL A 315 -5.48 -22.50 -14.21
CA VAL A 315 -6.87 -22.96 -14.11
C VAL A 315 -7.81 -21.79 -13.77
N LEU A 316 -8.99 -21.77 -14.39
CA LEU A 316 -10.08 -20.86 -14.02
C LEU A 316 -11.02 -21.56 -13.05
N PHE A 317 -11.41 -20.85 -11.99
CA PHE A 317 -12.34 -21.37 -11.00
C PHE A 317 -13.79 -21.14 -11.43
N LEU A 318 -14.59 -22.20 -11.41
CA LEU A 318 -15.97 -22.16 -11.86
C LEU A 318 -16.89 -22.31 -10.64
N PRO A 319 -17.72 -21.31 -10.33
CA PRO A 319 -18.88 -21.56 -9.49
C PRO A 319 -19.71 -22.72 -10.04
N GLN A 320 -20.37 -23.46 -9.15
CA GLN A 320 -21.31 -24.50 -9.54
C GLN A 320 -22.36 -23.91 -10.51
N ASP A 321 -22.71 -24.69 -11.53
CA ASP A 321 -23.67 -24.30 -12.58
C ASP A 321 -23.28 -23.09 -13.45
N THR A 322 -21.97 -22.85 -13.62
CA THR A 322 -21.46 -21.92 -14.63
C THR A 322 -21.87 -22.35 -16.05
N VAL A 323 -22.54 -21.45 -16.77
CA VAL A 323 -22.97 -21.68 -18.17
C VAL A 323 -22.02 -21.05 -19.19
N ALA A 324 -21.43 -19.90 -18.86
CA ALA A 324 -20.52 -19.16 -19.73
C ALA A 324 -19.50 -18.33 -18.93
N LEU A 325 -18.39 -18.00 -19.56
CA LEU A 325 -17.38 -17.09 -19.01
C LEU A 325 -17.19 -15.88 -19.92
N GLU A 326 -16.93 -14.73 -19.34
CA GLU A 326 -16.41 -13.55 -20.03
C GLU A 326 -15.02 -13.25 -19.49
N VAL A 327 -14.02 -13.43 -20.35
CA VAL A 327 -12.61 -13.28 -19.99
C VAL A 327 -12.02 -12.13 -20.79
N PRO A 328 -11.42 -11.12 -20.13
CA PRO A 328 -10.88 -9.96 -20.83
C PRO A 328 -9.72 -10.35 -21.76
N PRO A 329 -9.56 -9.65 -22.90
CA PRO A 329 -8.39 -9.85 -23.76
C PRO A 329 -7.12 -9.42 -23.03
N ARG A 330 -6.02 -10.10 -23.32
CA ARG A 330 -4.68 -9.70 -22.87
C ARG A 330 -4.09 -8.63 -23.78
N VAL A 331 -3.15 -7.84 -23.27
CA VAL A 331 -2.41 -6.89 -24.10
C VAL A 331 -1.05 -7.50 -24.45
N HIS A 332 -0.86 -7.86 -25.72
CA HIS A 332 0.40 -8.39 -26.22
C HIS A 332 0.89 -7.51 -27.38
N ARG A 333 2.10 -6.96 -27.26
CA ARG A 333 2.71 -6.06 -28.27
C ARG A 333 1.76 -4.91 -28.68
N ASN A 334 1.18 -4.21 -27.70
CA ASN A 334 0.20 -3.12 -27.88
C ASN A 334 -1.08 -3.50 -28.65
N ARG A 335 -1.40 -4.80 -28.76
CA ARG A 335 -2.65 -5.29 -29.35
C ARG A 335 -3.43 -6.09 -28.31
N ALA A 336 -4.74 -5.88 -28.29
CA ALA A 336 -5.64 -6.72 -27.52
C ALA A 336 -5.75 -8.08 -28.21
N VAL A 337 -5.23 -9.12 -27.57
CA VAL A 337 -5.27 -10.51 -28.04
C VAL A 337 -6.23 -11.27 -27.15
N ARG A 338 -7.21 -11.96 -27.74
CA ARG A 338 -8.14 -12.81 -26.98
C ARG A 338 -7.37 -13.96 -26.32
N ARG A 339 -7.73 -14.28 -25.08
CA ARG A 339 -7.13 -15.40 -24.36
C ARG A 339 -7.59 -16.71 -24.96
N ARG A 340 -6.69 -17.69 -25.02
CA ARG A 340 -7.05 -19.06 -25.43
C ARG A 340 -7.44 -19.85 -24.20
N LEU A 341 -8.66 -20.36 -24.20
CA LEU A 341 -9.18 -21.24 -23.15
C LEU A 341 -9.33 -22.66 -23.68
N LEU A 342 -8.86 -23.62 -22.90
CA LEU A 342 -9.02 -25.05 -23.16
C LEU A 342 -10.02 -25.63 -22.16
N ARG A 343 -10.98 -26.41 -22.64
CA ARG A 343 -11.92 -27.19 -21.83
C ARG A 343 -11.55 -28.67 -21.90
N SER A 344 -11.35 -29.31 -20.75
CA SER A 344 -11.21 -30.77 -20.64
C SER A 344 -12.57 -31.46 -20.51
N THR A 345 -12.62 -32.77 -20.74
CA THR A 345 -13.81 -33.63 -20.54
C THR A 345 -14.34 -33.55 -19.10
N GLY A 346 -13.42 -33.36 -18.15
CA GLY A 346 -13.70 -33.10 -16.75
C GLY A 346 -14.29 -31.72 -16.42
N LEU A 347 -14.76 -30.92 -17.39
CA LEU A 347 -15.26 -29.55 -17.15
C LEU A 347 -14.25 -28.65 -16.42
N GLU A 348 -12.97 -28.84 -16.72
CA GLU A 348 -11.87 -27.99 -16.26
C GLU A 348 -11.55 -26.99 -17.36
N ILE A 349 -11.37 -25.71 -17.00
CA ILE A 349 -11.05 -24.64 -17.94
C ILE A 349 -9.67 -24.08 -17.61
N ARG A 350 -8.76 -24.16 -18.58
CA ARG A 350 -7.41 -23.62 -18.45
C ARG A 350 -7.13 -22.53 -19.47
N TYR A 351 -6.34 -21.53 -19.09
CA TYR A 351 -5.76 -20.57 -20.03
C TYR A 351 -4.35 -21.01 -20.43
N LEU A 352 -3.83 -20.51 -21.54
CA LEU A 352 -2.51 -20.89 -22.11
C LEU A 352 -1.47 -19.76 -22.07
N ASP A 353 -1.83 -18.60 -21.54
CA ASP A 353 -1.01 -17.38 -21.61
C ASP A 353 -0.58 -16.97 -20.17
N PRO A 354 0.58 -17.43 -19.66
CA PRO A 354 1.05 -17.22 -18.27
C PRO A 354 1.57 -15.81 -17.97
N ASP A 355 1.72 -14.95 -18.98
CA ASP A 355 2.49 -13.70 -18.91
C ASP A 355 1.90 -12.60 -17.99
N GLU A 356 0.79 -12.84 -17.29
CA GLU A 356 0.08 -11.82 -16.51
C GLU A 356 -0.07 -12.19 -15.03
N LYS A 357 0.07 -11.18 -14.16
CA LYS A 357 -0.46 -11.23 -12.81
C LYS A 357 -1.96 -11.54 -12.88
N GLY A 358 -2.50 -12.11 -11.80
CA GLY A 358 -3.91 -12.49 -11.71
C GLY A 358 -4.89 -11.42 -12.27
N PHE A 359 -5.98 -11.88 -12.88
CA PHE A 359 -6.92 -11.04 -13.63
C PHE A 359 -8.35 -11.25 -13.17
N ARG A 360 -9.24 -10.36 -13.63
CA ARG A 360 -10.68 -10.45 -13.41
C ARG A 360 -11.36 -11.15 -14.59
N TYR A 361 -12.29 -12.05 -14.32
CA TYR A 361 -13.25 -12.57 -15.28
C TYR A 361 -14.64 -12.64 -14.66
N SER A 362 -15.67 -12.73 -15.51
CA SER A 362 -17.05 -12.93 -15.07
C SER A 362 -17.50 -14.34 -15.40
N ALA A 363 -18.11 -15.01 -14.43
CA ALA A 363 -18.76 -16.30 -14.61
C ALA A 363 -20.28 -16.10 -14.55
N TYR A 364 -20.99 -16.56 -15.56
CA TYR A 364 -22.45 -16.51 -15.61
C TYR A 364 -22.98 -17.83 -15.09
N VAL A 365 -23.78 -17.78 -14.03
CA VAL A 365 -24.24 -18.95 -13.28
C VAL A 365 -25.75 -19.06 -13.38
N SER A 366 -26.24 -20.25 -13.73
CA SER A 366 -27.67 -20.53 -13.75
C SER A 366 -28.20 -20.77 -12.32
N PRO A 367 -29.35 -20.19 -11.93
CA PRO A 367 -30.00 -20.53 -10.66
C PRO A 367 -30.65 -21.92 -10.68
N GLN A 368 -30.86 -22.51 -11.86
CA GLN A 368 -31.40 -23.85 -12.02
C GLN A 368 -30.28 -24.85 -12.23
N ALA A 369 -30.11 -25.77 -11.28
CA ALA A 369 -29.10 -26.82 -11.33
C ALA A 369 -29.33 -27.74 -12.54
N GLY A 370 -28.25 -28.03 -13.28
CA GLY A 370 -28.31 -28.92 -14.45
C GLY A 370 -28.88 -28.32 -15.74
N GLU A 371 -29.31 -27.04 -15.73
CA GLU A 371 -29.69 -26.37 -16.99
C GLU A 371 -28.47 -26.15 -17.90
N GLY A 372 -28.65 -26.48 -19.18
CA GLY A 372 -27.62 -26.31 -20.21
C GLY A 372 -26.87 -27.58 -20.58
N GLY A 373 -27.19 -28.72 -19.95
CA GLY A 373 -26.67 -30.04 -20.30
C GLY A 373 -25.16 -30.13 -20.10
N ASP A 374 -24.70 -30.95 -19.17
CA ASP A 374 -23.35 -31.48 -19.35
C ASP A 374 -23.41 -32.28 -20.65
N THR A 375 -22.86 -31.70 -21.72
CA THR A 375 -22.74 -32.26 -23.07
C THR A 375 -22.75 -33.77 -23.01
N HIS A 376 -23.76 -34.42 -23.61
CA HIS A 376 -23.95 -35.87 -23.59
C HIS A 376 -22.60 -36.59 -23.62
N ILE A 377 -22.18 -37.12 -22.47
CA ILE A 377 -20.88 -37.75 -22.33
C ILE A 377 -21.02 -39.13 -22.96
N GLY A 378 -20.27 -39.35 -24.05
CA GLY A 378 -20.29 -40.64 -24.73
C GLY A 378 -19.91 -41.77 -23.76
N PRO A 379 -20.44 -42.99 -23.93
CA PRO A 379 -20.17 -44.12 -23.05
C PRO A 379 -18.67 -44.37 -22.80
N ALA A 380 -17.82 -44.16 -23.82
CA ALA A 380 -16.37 -44.32 -23.72
C ALA A 380 -15.69 -43.30 -22.79
N ASP A 381 -16.18 -42.05 -22.75
CA ASP A 381 -15.69 -41.05 -21.80
C ASP A 381 -16.22 -41.30 -20.39
N LEU A 382 -17.44 -41.82 -20.28
CA LEU A 382 -18.05 -42.17 -19.00
C LEU A 382 -17.35 -43.36 -18.33
N ALA A 383 -16.89 -44.34 -19.13
CA ALA A 383 -16.16 -45.51 -18.65
C ALA A 383 -14.87 -45.17 -17.89
N LYS A 384 -14.20 -44.05 -18.22
CA LYS A 384 -13.00 -43.58 -17.51
C LYS A 384 -13.32 -43.27 -16.04
N TYR A 385 -14.53 -42.81 -15.77
CA TYR A 385 -15.01 -42.47 -14.44
C TYR A 385 -15.53 -43.67 -13.65
N LEU A 386 -15.36 -44.89 -14.15
CA LEU A 386 -15.63 -46.16 -13.45
C LEU A 386 -14.35 -46.86 -12.97
N GLN A 387 -13.16 -46.32 -13.29
CA GLN A 387 -11.89 -46.93 -12.90
C GLN A 387 -11.73 -47.02 -11.38
N VAL A 388 -11.37 -48.21 -10.88
CA VAL A 388 -11.00 -48.46 -9.48
C VAL A 388 -9.58 -49.05 -9.41
N PRO A 389 -8.81 -48.77 -8.33
CA PRO A 389 -7.49 -49.36 -8.15
C PRO A 389 -7.58 -50.87 -7.86
N ALA A 390 -6.47 -51.59 -8.06
CA ALA A 390 -6.37 -52.99 -7.65
C ALA A 390 -6.58 -53.14 -6.14
N GLY A 391 -7.25 -54.22 -5.70
CA GLY A 391 -7.53 -54.48 -4.28
C GLY A 391 -8.71 -53.70 -3.69
N ALA A 392 -9.56 -53.08 -4.52
CA ALA A 392 -10.77 -52.38 -4.08
C ALA A 392 -11.95 -53.32 -3.69
N ASP A 393 -11.78 -54.64 -3.71
CA ASP A 393 -12.86 -55.62 -3.49
C ASP A 393 -13.49 -55.49 -2.09
N ARG A 394 -12.68 -55.16 -1.08
CA ARG A 394 -13.18 -54.90 0.28
C ARG A 394 -14.06 -53.65 0.33
N ILE A 395 -13.68 -52.61 -0.42
CA ILE A 395 -14.46 -51.36 -0.54
C ILE A 395 -15.76 -51.64 -1.30
N ARG A 396 -15.71 -52.42 -2.39
CA ARG A 396 -16.90 -52.86 -3.14
C ARG A 396 -17.89 -53.61 -2.24
N SER A 397 -17.39 -54.57 -1.48
CA SER A 397 -18.21 -55.37 -0.56
C SER A 397 -18.88 -54.50 0.52
N MET A 398 -18.18 -53.49 1.02
CA MET A 398 -18.74 -52.52 1.95
C MET A 398 -19.82 -51.65 1.28
N ALA A 399 -19.55 -51.13 0.08
CA ALA A 399 -20.49 -50.30 -0.65
C ALA A 399 -21.80 -51.07 -0.97
N GLN A 400 -21.69 -52.31 -1.44
CA GLN A 400 -22.84 -53.18 -1.72
C GLN A 400 -23.70 -53.44 -0.47
N LYS A 401 -23.08 -53.62 0.71
CA LYS A 401 -23.81 -53.78 1.97
C LYS A 401 -24.56 -52.51 2.38
N ILE A 402 -23.94 -51.34 2.23
CA ILE A 402 -24.57 -50.05 2.59
C ILE A 402 -25.76 -49.75 1.68
N VAL A 403 -25.65 -50.05 0.39
CA VAL A 403 -26.68 -49.73 -0.59
C VAL A 403 -27.72 -50.84 -0.79
N ALA A 404 -27.68 -51.89 0.04
CA ALA A 404 -28.62 -53.00 -0.03
C ALA A 404 -30.07 -52.50 0.11
N GLY A 405 -30.93 -52.85 -0.86
CA GLY A 405 -32.33 -52.41 -0.89
C GLY A 405 -32.54 -50.93 -1.27
N ALA A 406 -31.56 -50.28 -1.91
CA ALA A 406 -31.75 -48.96 -2.53
C ALA A 406 -32.23 -49.08 -3.98
N GLU A 407 -33.19 -48.25 -4.36
CA GLU A 407 -33.77 -48.14 -5.69
C GLU A 407 -33.08 -47.03 -6.50
N GLY A 408 -32.33 -47.43 -7.54
CA GLY A 408 -31.66 -46.50 -8.45
C GLY A 408 -30.34 -45.90 -7.91
N ASP A 409 -29.62 -45.22 -8.79
CA ASP A 409 -28.26 -44.74 -8.51
C ASP A 409 -28.22 -43.53 -7.58
N GLU A 410 -29.26 -42.69 -7.60
CA GLU A 410 -29.37 -41.52 -6.72
C GLU A 410 -29.49 -41.96 -5.25
N GLU A 411 -30.38 -42.90 -4.94
CA GLU A 411 -30.53 -43.39 -3.57
C GLU A 411 -29.27 -44.11 -3.09
N ARG A 412 -28.65 -44.94 -3.94
CA ARG A 412 -27.37 -45.59 -3.65
C ARG A 412 -26.29 -44.56 -3.29
N ALA A 413 -26.19 -43.48 -4.06
CA ALA A 413 -25.21 -42.43 -3.82
C ALA A 413 -25.47 -41.66 -2.53
N MET A 414 -26.74 -41.33 -2.24
CA MET A 414 -27.11 -40.61 -1.02
C MET A 414 -26.92 -41.45 0.24
N ARG A 415 -27.15 -42.77 0.19
CA ARG A 415 -26.86 -43.66 1.34
C ARG A 415 -25.36 -43.75 1.66
N LEU A 416 -24.51 -43.87 0.64
CA LEU A 416 -23.05 -43.85 0.84
C LEU A 416 -22.58 -42.50 1.38
N LEU A 417 -23.13 -41.40 0.86
CA LEU A 417 -22.87 -40.05 1.33
C LEU A 417 -23.24 -39.90 2.81
N TYR A 418 -24.43 -40.34 3.20
CA TYR A 418 -24.92 -40.31 4.58
C TYR A 418 -23.99 -41.08 5.54
N VAL A 419 -23.54 -42.27 5.16
CA VAL A 419 -22.62 -43.05 5.99
C VAL A 419 -21.30 -42.31 6.25
N LEU A 420 -20.72 -41.66 5.25
CA LEU A 420 -19.46 -40.94 5.41
C LEU A 420 -19.63 -39.61 6.15
N LYS A 421 -20.74 -38.91 5.92
CA LYS A 421 -20.95 -37.53 6.37
C LYS A 421 -21.70 -37.39 7.69
N GLU A 422 -22.75 -38.18 7.89
CA GLU A 422 -23.79 -37.93 8.89
C GLU A 422 -23.96 -39.05 9.92
N SER A 423 -23.50 -40.28 9.63
CA SER A 423 -23.65 -41.43 10.55
C SER A 423 -22.89 -41.31 11.88
N GLY A 424 -21.97 -40.34 12.01
CA GLY A 424 -21.05 -40.23 13.14
C GLY A 424 -19.91 -41.27 13.13
N ALA A 425 -19.88 -42.20 12.17
CA ALA A 425 -18.84 -43.24 12.10
C ALA A 425 -17.46 -42.70 11.68
N TYR A 426 -17.41 -41.54 11.02
CA TYR A 426 -16.19 -40.93 10.50
C TYR A 426 -16.02 -39.51 11.04
N THR A 427 -14.78 -39.15 11.38
CA THR A 427 -14.45 -37.83 11.97
C THR A 427 -13.50 -37.06 11.07
N TYR A 428 -13.74 -35.75 10.93
CA TYR A 428 -12.82 -34.87 10.22
C TYR A 428 -11.57 -34.59 11.08
N SER A 429 -10.37 -34.79 10.53
CA SER A 429 -9.09 -34.57 11.21
C SER A 429 -8.00 -34.15 10.22
N LEU A 430 -7.20 -33.14 10.57
CA LEU A 430 -5.99 -32.76 9.83
C LEU A 430 -4.78 -33.64 10.17
N ALA A 431 -4.80 -34.29 11.34
CA ALA A 431 -3.79 -35.28 11.69
C ALA A 431 -3.98 -36.53 10.83
N LEU A 432 -3.03 -36.77 9.92
CA LEU A 432 -3.05 -37.89 8.99
C LEU A 432 -2.91 -39.22 9.73
N PRO A 433 -3.70 -40.26 9.39
CA PRO A 433 -3.53 -41.58 9.96
C PRO A 433 -2.19 -42.20 9.52
N ARG A 434 -1.46 -42.80 10.47
CA ARG A 434 -0.24 -43.57 10.15
C ARG A 434 -0.62 -44.80 9.34
N THR A 435 -0.18 -44.85 8.08
CA THR A 435 -0.53 -45.94 7.17
C THR A 435 0.32 -47.19 7.38
N ASN A 436 1.54 -47.06 7.93
CA ASN A 436 2.49 -48.16 8.14
C ASN A 436 2.68 -49.04 6.89
N GLY A 437 2.71 -48.44 5.70
CA GLY A 437 2.84 -49.15 4.42
C GLY A 437 1.54 -49.76 3.88
N LYS A 438 0.43 -49.72 4.62
CA LYS A 438 -0.90 -50.12 4.12
C LYS A 438 -1.48 -49.07 3.17
N ASN A 439 -2.44 -49.49 2.35
CA ASN A 439 -3.19 -48.57 1.50
C ASN A 439 -3.90 -47.49 2.36
N PRO A 440 -3.68 -46.19 2.10
CA PRO A 440 -4.19 -45.10 2.91
C PRO A 440 -5.72 -45.05 2.98
N LEU A 441 -6.40 -45.40 1.88
CA LEU A 441 -7.86 -45.40 1.80
C LEU A 441 -8.47 -46.52 2.64
N ASN A 442 -7.85 -47.71 2.66
CA ASN A 442 -8.28 -48.82 3.51
C ASN A 442 -8.11 -48.49 5.00
N VAL A 443 -6.98 -47.88 5.39
CA VAL A 443 -6.76 -47.45 6.77
C VAL A 443 -7.82 -46.43 7.18
N PHE A 444 -8.14 -45.46 6.33
CA PHE A 444 -9.20 -44.50 6.60
C PHE A 444 -10.57 -45.19 6.78
N LEU A 445 -10.98 -46.05 5.84
CA LEU A 445 -12.32 -46.65 5.84
C LEU A 445 -12.55 -47.65 6.97
N PHE A 446 -11.55 -48.45 7.32
CA PHE A 446 -11.74 -49.63 8.17
C PHE A 446 -11.03 -49.56 9.53
N GLU A 447 -10.00 -48.73 9.70
CA GLU A 447 -9.18 -48.69 10.91
C GLU A 447 -9.29 -47.34 11.61
N ALA A 448 -8.79 -46.27 10.99
CA ALA A 448 -8.63 -44.96 11.62
C ALA A 448 -9.94 -44.17 11.71
N LYS A 449 -10.82 -44.31 10.70
CA LYS A 449 -12.10 -43.58 10.52
C LYS A 449 -11.99 -42.07 10.73
N ARG A 450 -10.82 -41.51 10.43
CA ARG A 450 -10.50 -40.09 10.56
C ARG A 450 -9.59 -39.62 9.44
N GLY A 451 -9.86 -38.45 8.88
CA GLY A 451 -9.08 -37.87 7.79
C GLY A 451 -9.60 -36.50 7.38
N HIS A 452 -8.96 -35.86 6.42
CA HIS A 452 -9.43 -34.59 5.85
C HIS A 452 -10.23 -34.82 4.55
N CYS A 453 -10.68 -33.74 3.91
CA CYS A 453 -11.60 -33.74 2.77
C CYS A 453 -11.22 -34.73 1.65
N GLU A 454 -9.94 -34.80 1.26
CA GLU A 454 -9.51 -35.75 0.22
C GLU A 454 -9.80 -37.22 0.56
N TYR A 455 -9.68 -37.64 1.82
CA TYR A 455 -9.97 -39.02 2.22
C TYR A 455 -11.46 -39.33 2.05
N PHE A 456 -12.32 -38.39 2.47
CA PHE A 456 -13.76 -38.51 2.32
C PHE A 456 -14.18 -38.53 0.85
N SER A 457 -13.69 -37.58 0.05
CA SER A 457 -14.05 -37.48 -1.36
C SER A 457 -13.52 -38.69 -2.17
N THR A 458 -12.30 -39.14 -1.88
CA THR A 458 -11.71 -40.34 -2.49
C THR A 458 -12.47 -41.61 -2.10
N ALA A 459 -12.84 -41.74 -0.82
CA ALA A 459 -13.62 -42.89 -0.35
C ALA A 459 -14.97 -43.00 -1.06
N LEU A 460 -15.72 -41.89 -1.11
CA LEU A 460 -16.99 -41.87 -1.80
C LEU A 460 -16.81 -42.15 -3.31
N ALA A 461 -15.77 -41.58 -3.94
CA ALA A 461 -15.46 -41.84 -5.35
C ALA A 461 -15.32 -43.34 -5.61
N ILE A 462 -14.43 -44.01 -4.88
CA ILE A 462 -14.12 -45.42 -5.11
C ILE A 462 -15.30 -46.33 -4.73
N MET A 463 -16.06 -46.01 -3.67
CA MET A 463 -17.28 -46.73 -3.35
C MET A 463 -18.29 -46.70 -4.50
N LEU A 464 -18.56 -45.51 -5.06
CA LEU A 464 -19.50 -45.35 -6.18
C LEU A 464 -19.03 -46.06 -7.45
N ARG A 465 -17.75 -45.88 -7.82
CA ARG A 465 -17.18 -46.55 -9.00
C ARG A 465 -17.22 -48.06 -8.86
N SER A 466 -17.00 -48.57 -7.64
CA SER A 466 -16.99 -50.02 -7.38
C SER A 466 -18.36 -50.69 -7.58
N ILE A 467 -19.45 -49.92 -7.53
CA ILE A 467 -20.83 -50.37 -7.75
C ILE A 467 -21.42 -49.87 -9.08
N GLY A 468 -20.59 -49.36 -9.99
CA GLY A 468 -20.99 -49.00 -11.35
C GLY A 468 -21.53 -47.58 -11.54
N ILE A 469 -21.43 -46.70 -10.53
CA ILE A 469 -21.83 -45.29 -10.65
C ILE A 469 -20.60 -44.46 -11.05
N PRO A 470 -20.57 -43.85 -12.25
CA PRO A 470 -19.43 -43.05 -12.70
C PRO A 470 -19.24 -41.84 -11.79
N SER A 471 -18.02 -41.61 -11.33
CA SER A 471 -17.71 -40.50 -10.44
C SER A 471 -16.34 -39.90 -10.70
N ARG A 472 -16.13 -38.63 -10.33
CA ARG A 472 -14.84 -37.93 -10.45
C ARG A 472 -14.54 -37.12 -9.20
N ASN A 473 -13.28 -37.19 -8.75
CA ASN A 473 -12.80 -36.35 -7.66
C ASN A 473 -12.53 -34.95 -8.20
N VAL A 474 -12.91 -33.92 -7.45
CA VAL A 474 -12.82 -32.52 -7.84
C VAL A 474 -12.07 -31.76 -6.75
N THR A 475 -11.05 -31.00 -7.15
CA THR A 475 -10.35 -30.06 -6.28
C THR A 475 -10.64 -28.63 -6.68
N GLY A 476 -10.74 -27.76 -5.67
CA GLY A 476 -11.13 -26.38 -5.83
C GLY A 476 -11.07 -25.66 -4.50
N PHE A 477 -11.89 -24.64 -4.38
CA PHE A 477 -12.10 -23.93 -3.11
C PHE A 477 -13.56 -24.07 -2.71
N ALA A 478 -13.81 -24.30 -1.43
CA ALA A 478 -15.16 -24.32 -0.89
C ALA A 478 -15.19 -23.43 0.35
N GLY A 479 -16.08 -22.44 0.33
CA GLY A 479 -16.22 -21.48 1.42
C GLY A 479 -15.92 -20.06 1.01
N GLY A 480 -15.04 -19.42 1.75
CA GLY A 480 -14.71 -18.01 1.60
C GLY A 480 -15.29 -17.15 2.71
N GLU A 481 -14.46 -16.20 3.15
CA GLU A 481 -14.80 -15.25 4.20
C GLU A 481 -15.42 -14.00 3.57
N TYR A 482 -16.67 -13.68 3.94
CA TYR A 482 -17.30 -12.45 3.46
C TYR A 482 -16.59 -11.22 4.05
N ASN A 483 -16.07 -10.36 3.19
CA ASN A 483 -15.46 -9.10 3.58
C ASN A 483 -16.47 -7.94 3.44
N PRO A 484 -17.06 -7.45 4.55
CA PRO A 484 -18.08 -6.41 4.49
C PRO A 484 -17.53 -5.05 4.04
N TYR A 485 -16.22 -4.82 4.14
CA TYR A 485 -15.58 -3.56 3.73
C TYR A 485 -15.33 -3.50 2.21
N GLY A 486 -15.32 -4.67 1.55
CA GLY A 486 -15.05 -4.84 0.13
C GLY A 486 -16.25 -5.27 -0.71
N ASP A 487 -17.32 -5.78 -0.08
CA ASP A 487 -18.50 -6.39 -0.75
C ASP A 487 -18.10 -7.59 -1.64
N TYR A 488 -17.23 -8.47 -1.11
CA TYR A 488 -16.78 -9.69 -1.79
C TYR A 488 -16.47 -10.82 -0.80
N TYR A 489 -16.42 -12.05 -1.28
CA TYR A 489 -15.91 -13.22 -0.58
C TYR A 489 -14.42 -13.40 -0.86
N ALA A 490 -13.60 -13.38 0.18
CA ALA A 490 -12.17 -13.67 0.10
C ALA A 490 -11.97 -15.19 0.17
N ILE A 491 -11.39 -15.76 -0.88
CA ILE A 491 -11.05 -17.18 -0.97
C ILE A 491 -9.56 -17.31 -0.66
N ARG A 492 -9.21 -18.13 0.33
CA ARG A 492 -7.84 -18.35 0.79
C ARG A 492 -7.32 -19.72 0.38
N GLN A 493 -6.01 -19.91 0.42
CA GLN A 493 -5.39 -21.24 0.31
C GLN A 493 -6.00 -22.20 1.33
N ALA A 494 -6.23 -21.74 2.56
CA ALA A 494 -6.91 -22.51 3.60
C ALA A 494 -8.34 -22.99 3.25
N ASP A 495 -9.01 -22.38 2.27
CA ASP A 495 -10.33 -22.80 1.79
C ASP A 495 -10.26 -23.91 0.73
N ALA A 496 -9.05 -24.39 0.39
CA ALA A 496 -8.84 -25.49 -0.53
C ALA A 496 -9.64 -26.71 -0.09
N HIS A 497 -10.38 -27.30 -1.02
CA HIS A 497 -11.32 -28.37 -0.73
C HIS A 497 -11.36 -29.39 -1.84
N SER A 498 -11.65 -30.64 -1.45
CA SER A 498 -11.85 -31.75 -2.35
C SER A 498 -13.25 -32.33 -2.10
N TRP A 499 -14.00 -32.51 -3.19
CA TRP A 499 -15.34 -33.10 -3.19
C TRP A 499 -15.50 -34.02 -4.39
N LEU A 500 -16.69 -34.59 -4.56
CA LEU A 500 -17.00 -35.53 -5.63
C LEU A 500 -18.08 -34.97 -6.56
N GLU A 501 -18.04 -35.37 -7.82
CA GLU A 501 -19.23 -35.37 -8.68
C GLU A 501 -19.53 -36.79 -9.17
N ALA A 502 -20.79 -37.20 -9.08
CA ALA A 502 -21.29 -38.48 -9.56
C ALA A 502 -22.26 -38.27 -10.73
N TYR A 503 -22.25 -39.19 -11.70
CA TYR A 503 -23.10 -39.10 -12.88
C TYR A 503 -24.28 -40.06 -12.77
N PHE A 504 -25.48 -39.51 -12.65
CA PHE A 504 -26.74 -40.25 -12.63
C PHE A 504 -27.87 -39.35 -13.13
N GLY A 505 -28.96 -39.94 -13.65
CA GLY A 505 -30.06 -39.16 -14.24
C GLY A 505 -29.65 -38.27 -15.42
N GLY A 506 -28.59 -38.65 -16.14
CA GLY A 506 -28.08 -37.91 -17.31
C GLY A 506 -27.29 -36.64 -17.00
N ARG A 507 -26.88 -36.42 -15.75
CA ARG A 507 -26.14 -35.21 -15.32
C ARG A 507 -25.10 -35.51 -14.26
N TRP A 508 -24.10 -34.63 -14.12
CA TRP A 508 -23.21 -34.64 -12.96
C TRP A 508 -23.90 -33.98 -11.76
N VAL A 509 -23.80 -34.63 -10.61
CA VAL A 509 -24.33 -34.14 -9.33
C VAL A 509 -23.17 -34.03 -8.35
N THR A 510 -23.00 -32.85 -7.77
CA THR A 510 -21.98 -32.57 -6.76
C THR A 510 -22.36 -33.19 -5.42
N LEU A 511 -21.47 -33.99 -4.85
CA LEU A 511 -21.62 -34.66 -3.55
C LEU A 511 -20.39 -34.33 -2.69
N ASP A 512 -20.61 -33.77 -1.50
CA ASP A 512 -19.54 -33.50 -0.52
C ASP A 512 -19.70 -34.39 0.73
N PRO A 513 -18.90 -35.46 0.85
CA PRO A 513 -18.93 -36.39 1.99
C PRO A 513 -18.28 -35.85 3.27
N THR A 514 -17.76 -34.62 3.26
CA THR A 514 -17.04 -34.05 4.40
C THR A 514 -18.01 -33.64 5.52
N PRO A 515 -17.83 -34.12 6.78
CA PRO A 515 -18.69 -33.75 7.91
C PRO A 515 -18.67 -32.25 8.26
N PRO A 516 -19.75 -31.71 8.85
CA PRO A 516 -19.92 -30.27 9.13
C PRO A 516 -19.01 -29.70 10.24
N ALA A 517 -18.35 -30.54 11.06
CA ALA A 517 -17.35 -30.13 12.06
C ALA A 517 -16.17 -29.32 11.46
N ARG A 518 -16.10 -29.22 10.13
CA ARG A 518 -15.29 -28.26 9.38
C ARG A 518 -15.48 -26.80 9.83
N ASN A 519 -16.70 -26.39 10.20
CA ASN A 519 -17.05 -24.99 10.45
C ASN A 519 -16.46 -24.41 11.75
N ASP A 520 -16.07 -25.26 12.69
CA ASP A 520 -15.60 -24.82 14.03
C ASP A 520 -14.08 -24.61 14.10
N ILE A 521 -13.34 -24.87 13.01
CA ILE A 521 -11.87 -24.81 12.94
C ILE A 521 -11.43 -23.83 11.82
N GLY A 522 -12.08 -22.67 11.76
CA GLY A 522 -11.59 -21.49 11.03
C GLY A 522 -11.00 -20.47 12.00
N PRO A 523 -10.18 -19.49 11.56
CA PRO A 523 -9.60 -18.49 12.45
C PRO A 523 -10.70 -17.82 13.26
N SER A 524 -10.68 -18.05 14.57
CA SER A 524 -11.69 -17.57 15.51
C SER A 524 -11.85 -16.04 15.41
N GLY A 525 -13.10 -15.59 15.45
CA GLY A 525 -13.45 -14.18 15.42
C GLY A 525 -12.68 -13.39 16.47
N GLY A 526 -12.29 -12.16 16.10
CA GLY A 526 -11.52 -11.27 16.98
C GLY A 526 -11.02 -10.02 16.27
N VAL A 527 -10.34 -9.16 17.03
CA VAL A 527 -9.80 -7.87 16.53
C VAL A 527 -8.79 -8.10 15.40
N ILE A 528 -7.96 -9.15 15.48
CA ILE A 528 -6.95 -9.47 14.47
C ILE A 528 -7.60 -9.85 13.13
N ALA A 529 -8.67 -10.64 13.13
CA ALA A 529 -9.41 -10.99 11.92
C ALA A 529 -10.05 -9.74 11.28
N THR A 530 -10.63 -8.86 12.11
CA THR A 530 -11.22 -7.59 11.66
C THR A 530 -10.18 -6.69 11.01
N LEU A 531 -9.02 -6.50 11.65
CA LEU A 531 -7.91 -5.70 11.11
C LEU A 531 -7.38 -6.30 9.80
N ARG A 532 -7.29 -7.63 9.69
CA ARG A 532 -6.88 -8.32 8.46
C ARG A 532 -7.90 -8.11 7.33
N ALA A 533 -9.19 -8.22 7.62
CA ALA A 533 -10.26 -7.97 6.64
C ALA A 533 -10.27 -6.50 6.17
N MET A 534 -10.07 -5.55 7.08
CA MET A 534 -9.89 -4.13 6.72
C MET A 534 -8.64 -3.93 5.85
N ALA A 535 -7.50 -4.51 6.22
CA ALA A 535 -6.27 -4.41 5.46
C ALA A 535 -6.41 -5.00 4.04
N ASP A 536 -7.06 -6.17 3.90
CA ASP A 536 -7.35 -6.78 2.60
C ASP A 536 -8.29 -5.90 1.77
N ALA A 537 -9.32 -5.31 2.37
CA ALA A 537 -10.21 -4.39 1.67
C ALA A 537 -9.49 -3.12 1.20
N VAL A 538 -8.59 -2.55 2.02
CA VAL A 538 -7.74 -1.43 1.63
C VAL A 538 -6.80 -1.83 0.49
N LYS A 539 -6.15 -3.01 0.57
CA LYS A 539 -5.30 -3.55 -0.50
C LYS A 539 -6.06 -3.75 -1.80
N THR A 540 -7.25 -4.33 -1.75
CA THR A 540 -8.11 -4.52 -2.92
C THR A 540 -8.55 -3.17 -3.50
N ARG A 541 -8.92 -2.20 -2.66
CA ARG A 541 -9.34 -0.87 -3.11
C ARG A 541 -8.19 -0.11 -3.75
N TRP A 542 -6.99 -0.20 -3.17
CA TRP A 542 -5.75 0.32 -3.74
C TRP A 542 -5.42 -0.33 -5.08
N SER A 543 -5.45 -1.67 -5.15
CA SER A 543 -5.23 -2.40 -6.40
C SER A 543 -6.24 -1.98 -7.48
N LYS A 544 -7.53 -1.88 -7.15
CA LYS A 544 -8.59 -1.51 -8.09
C LYS A 544 -8.50 -0.06 -8.58
N HIS A 545 -8.23 0.90 -7.69
CA HIS A 545 -8.34 2.34 -8.02
C HIS A 545 -6.99 3.03 -8.26
N VAL A 546 -5.88 2.42 -7.84
CA VAL A 546 -4.55 3.03 -7.95
C VAL A 546 -3.66 2.21 -8.88
N VAL A 547 -3.53 0.90 -8.66
CA VAL A 547 -2.69 0.02 -9.49
C VAL A 547 -3.33 -0.27 -10.85
N GLY A 548 -4.61 -0.64 -10.86
CA GLY A 548 -5.42 -0.91 -12.04
C GLY A 548 -6.09 0.34 -12.64
N PHE A 549 -5.66 1.54 -12.25
CA PHE A 549 -6.15 2.79 -12.83
C PHE A 549 -5.68 2.90 -14.29
N ASP A 550 -6.55 2.51 -15.22
CA ASP A 550 -6.25 2.38 -16.64
C ASP A 550 -6.85 3.52 -17.48
N LEU A 551 -6.43 3.57 -18.75
CA LEU A 551 -6.95 4.52 -19.74
C LEU A 551 -8.48 4.42 -19.94
N ARG A 552 -9.12 3.26 -19.69
CA ARG A 552 -10.58 3.10 -19.78
C ARG A 552 -11.30 3.85 -18.65
N THR A 553 -10.81 3.69 -17.41
CA THR A 553 -11.33 4.40 -16.24
C THR A 553 -11.14 5.91 -16.37
N GLN A 554 -9.98 6.33 -16.90
CA GLN A 554 -9.65 7.73 -17.16
C GLN A 554 -10.55 8.33 -18.25
N THR A 555 -10.76 7.61 -19.37
CA THR A 555 -11.64 8.07 -20.46
C THR A 555 -13.11 8.12 -20.04
N ASP A 556 -13.59 7.18 -19.22
CA ASP A 556 -14.95 7.23 -18.67
C ASP A 556 -15.15 8.38 -17.68
N ALA A 557 -14.15 8.68 -16.85
CA ALA A 557 -14.16 9.86 -15.98
C ALA A 557 -14.16 11.17 -16.80
N LEU A 558 -13.33 11.25 -17.85
CA LEU A 558 -13.29 12.38 -18.77
C LEU A 558 -14.59 12.54 -19.56
N ARG A 559 -15.24 11.45 -20.00
CA ARG A 559 -16.56 11.50 -20.63
C ARG A 559 -17.60 12.05 -19.66
N LYS A 560 -17.64 11.56 -18.41
CA LYS A 560 -18.54 12.07 -17.37
C LYS A 560 -18.28 13.55 -17.06
N LEU A 561 -17.02 13.96 -17.01
CA LEU A 561 -16.62 15.36 -16.82
C LEU A 561 -17.03 16.24 -18.02
N ARG A 562 -16.82 15.76 -19.25
CA ARG A 562 -17.24 16.44 -20.49
C ARG A 562 -18.76 16.57 -20.56
N HIS A 563 -19.52 15.54 -20.18
CA HIS A 563 -20.97 15.61 -20.07
C HIS A 563 -21.45 16.56 -18.95
N TYR A 564 -20.73 16.63 -17.83
CA TYR A 564 -20.98 17.60 -16.78
C TYR A 564 -20.77 19.05 -17.26
N PHE A 565 -19.62 19.34 -17.87
CA PHE A 565 -19.33 20.67 -18.42
C PHE A 565 -20.25 21.04 -19.57
N ARG A 566 -20.57 20.11 -20.48
CA ARG A 566 -21.53 20.36 -21.57
C ARG A 566 -22.94 20.65 -21.06
N ARG A 567 -23.36 20.07 -19.93
CA ARG A 567 -24.64 20.35 -19.26
C ARG A 567 -24.62 21.66 -18.45
N PHE A 568 -23.45 22.11 -18.01
CA PHE A 568 -23.26 23.41 -17.37
C PHE A 568 -23.22 24.54 -18.43
N GLN A 569 -22.57 24.28 -19.57
CA GLN A 569 -22.46 25.17 -20.72
C GLN A 569 -23.76 25.24 -21.53
N SER A 570 -24.58 24.18 -21.55
CA SER A 570 -25.93 24.23 -22.12
C SER A 570 -26.95 24.95 -21.22
N LYS A 571 -26.63 25.18 -19.93
CA LYS A 571 -27.47 26.00 -19.04
C LYS A 571 -27.31 27.51 -19.25
N THR A 572 -26.28 27.94 -19.97
CA THR A 572 -26.09 29.36 -20.33
C THR A 572 -26.68 29.73 -21.69
N ASN A 573 -27.07 28.76 -22.54
CA ASN A 573 -27.59 29.03 -23.88
C ASN A 573 -29.03 28.54 -24.17
N ASP A 574 -29.72 27.86 -23.24
CA ASP A 574 -31.10 27.41 -23.45
C ASP A 574 -32.08 28.08 -22.46
N ALA A 575 -32.51 29.30 -22.80
CA ALA A 575 -33.61 29.98 -22.12
C ALA A 575 -34.99 29.72 -22.77
N THR A 576 -35.11 28.86 -23.79
CA THR A 576 -36.42 28.62 -24.44
C THR A 576 -36.60 27.16 -24.89
N ARG A 577 -37.20 26.32 -24.04
CA ARG A 577 -38.22 25.28 -24.39
C ARG A 577 -38.62 24.41 -23.18
N PRO A 578 -39.85 23.86 -23.14
CA PRO A 578 -40.42 23.21 -21.97
C PRO A 578 -39.96 21.75 -21.81
N ARG A 579 -39.87 21.31 -20.55
CA ARG A 579 -39.53 19.94 -20.11
C ARG A 579 -40.73 18.99 -20.14
N PRO A 580 -40.48 17.67 -20.34
CA PRO A 580 -41.22 16.63 -19.64
C PRO A 580 -40.40 16.00 -18.49
N ALA A 581 -41.11 15.58 -17.44
CA ALA A 581 -40.68 14.82 -16.26
C ALA A 581 -40.64 13.30 -16.61
N ARG A 582 -40.09 12.32 -15.86
CA ARG A 582 -39.47 12.14 -14.53
C ARG A 582 -38.85 10.72 -14.51
N GLY A 583 -37.95 10.43 -13.55
CA GLY A 583 -37.59 9.05 -13.11
C GLY A 583 -36.08 8.86 -12.88
N SER A 584 -35.57 9.06 -11.65
CA SER A 584 -35.22 8.02 -10.64
C SER A 584 -34.00 7.16 -11.09
N ASN A 585 -32.86 7.02 -10.39
CA ASN A 585 -32.54 7.19 -8.97
C ASN A 585 -31.01 7.31 -8.69
N SER A 586 -30.71 7.92 -7.55
CA SER A 586 -29.57 7.70 -6.63
C SER A 586 -28.11 7.80 -7.12
N ALA A 587 -27.53 8.99 -6.95
CA ALA A 587 -26.18 9.15 -6.42
C ALA A 587 -26.23 10.17 -5.28
N ALA A 588 -25.57 9.84 -4.16
CA ALA A 588 -25.83 10.43 -2.85
C ALA A 588 -25.73 11.97 -2.81
N PRO A 589 -26.68 12.68 -2.15
CA PRO A 589 -26.75 14.15 -2.12
C PRO A 589 -25.53 14.84 -1.51
N TRP A 590 -24.77 14.17 -0.65
CA TRP A 590 -23.64 14.76 0.09
C TRP A 590 -22.43 15.06 -0.82
N ALA A 591 -22.24 14.32 -1.91
CA ALA A 591 -21.12 14.52 -2.83
C ALA A 591 -21.20 15.84 -3.62
N ARG A 592 -22.41 16.39 -3.79
CA ARG A 592 -22.65 17.69 -4.45
C ARG A 592 -22.18 18.88 -3.61
N TRP A 593 -22.13 18.73 -2.29
CA TRP A 593 -21.70 19.79 -1.39
C TRP A 593 -20.18 19.75 -1.15
N LEU A 594 -19.51 18.59 -1.23
CA LEU A 594 -18.07 18.49 -0.92
C LEU A 594 -17.13 19.03 -2.00
N LEU A 595 -17.54 19.02 -3.28
CA LEU A 595 -16.69 19.46 -4.40
C LEU A 595 -16.28 20.95 -4.36
N PRO A 596 -17.15 21.90 -3.94
CA PRO A 596 -16.71 23.28 -3.67
C PRO A 596 -16.17 23.46 -2.24
N ILE A 597 -16.55 22.63 -1.26
CA ILE A 597 -16.12 22.80 0.13
C ILE A 597 -14.61 22.56 0.27
N VAL A 598 -13.99 21.64 -0.46
CA VAL A 598 -12.54 21.38 -0.32
C VAL A 598 -11.68 22.58 -0.76
N PRO A 599 -11.84 23.15 -1.98
CA PRO A 599 -11.08 24.35 -2.36
C PRO A 599 -11.47 25.57 -1.52
N ILE A 600 -12.73 25.73 -1.11
CA ILE A 600 -13.16 26.83 -0.23
C ILE A 600 -12.60 26.66 1.18
N ALA A 601 -12.53 25.44 1.72
CA ALA A 601 -11.95 25.14 3.03
C ALA A 601 -10.42 25.27 3.00
N VAL A 602 -9.76 24.88 1.90
CA VAL A 602 -8.32 25.10 1.71
C VAL A 602 -8.01 26.58 1.55
N LEU A 603 -8.82 27.33 0.80
CA LEU A 603 -8.68 28.77 0.66
C LEU A 603 -9.01 29.50 1.97
N ALA A 604 -10.06 29.10 2.69
CA ALA A 604 -10.43 29.65 3.99
C ALA A 604 -9.38 29.30 5.06
N PHE A 605 -8.80 28.11 5.02
CA PHE A 605 -7.70 27.70 5.89
C PHE A 605 -6.41 28.47 5.56
N LEU A 606 -6.07 28.64 4.28
CA LEU A 606 -4.93 29.47 3.84
C LEU A 606 -5.13 30.94 4.24
N VAL A 607 -6.31 31.50 4.01
CA VAL A 607 -6.66 32.88 4.40
C VAL A 607 -6.68 33.02 5.92
N TRP A 608 -7.24 32.06 6.66
CA TRP A 608 -7.20 32.04 8.12
C TRP A 608 -5.77 31.88 8.66
N TRP A 609 -4.93 31.04 8.04
CA TRP A 609 -3.54 30.82 8.40
C TRP A 609 -2.69 32.07 8.15
N ILE A 610 -2.83 32.70 6.99
CA ILE A 610 -2.21 33.98 6.65
C ILE A 610 -2.71 35.09 7.60
N ARG A 611 -4.01 35.10 7.95
CA ARG A 611 -4.59 36.03 8.92
C ARG A 611 -4.16 35.77 10.37
N ARG A 612 -3.89 34.52 10.74
CA ARG A 612 -3.42 34.13 12.09
C ARG A 612 -1.94 34.42 12.25
N GLY A 613 -1.15 34.24 11.17
CA GLY A 613 0.24 34.68 11.06
C GLY A 613 0.36 36.20 11.17
N SER A 614 -0.48 36.96 10.46
CA SER A 614 -0.49 38.43 10.53
C SER A 614 -1.09 39.01 11.82
N ARG A 615 -2.04 38.33 12.48
CA ARG A 615 -2.56 38.73 13.81
C ARG A 615 -1.52 38.52 14.93
N LYS A 616 -0.73 37.44 14.87
CA LYS A 616 0.41 37.24 15.80
C LYS A 616 1.61 38.11 15.44
N ALA A 617 1.85 38.40 14.17
CA ALA A 617 2.87 39.37 13.75
C ALA A 617 2.50 40.81 14.14
N ARG A 618 1.21 41.20 14.08
CA ARG A 618 0.73 42.49 14.62
C ARG A 618 0.78 42.57 16.15
N LYS A 619 0.60 41.45 16.87
CA LYS A 619 0.83 41.38 18.33
C LYS A 619 2.30 41.29 18.72
N ALA A 620 3.18 40.73 17.89
CA ALA A 620 4.63 40.74 18.09
C ALA A 620 5.29 42.07 17.63
N ALA A 621 4.63 42.79 16.72
CA ALA A 621 4.95 44.18 16.37
C ALA A 621 4.32 45.20 17.32
N ALA A 622 3.56 44.75 18.34
CA ALA A 622 3.39 45.55 19.54
C ALA A 622 4.74 45.51 20.29
N ILE A 623 5.67 46.32 19.79
CA ILE A 623 6.93 46.65 20.46
C ILE A 623 6.58 46.82 21.94
N GLU A 624 7.19 45.98 22.78
CA GLU A 624 7.06 46.04 24.23
C GLU A 624 7.20 47.51 24.67
N PRO A 625 6.34 48.05 25.54
CA PRO A 625 6.26 49.50 25.80
C PRO A 625 7.62 50.16 26.11
N LYS A 626 8.59 49.38 26.61
CA LYS A 626 9.96 49.79 26.91
C LYS A 626 10.86 49.91 25.65
N ALA A 627 10.74 49.03 24.66
CA ALA A 627 11.48 49.13 23.39
C ALA A 627 10.96 50.28 22.51
N ARG A 628 9.69 50.70 22.65
CA ARG A 628 9.17 51.90 21.97
C ARG A 628 9.91 53.17 22.41
N ARG A 629 10.24 53.27 23.70
CA ARG A 629 10.94 54.43 24.28
C ARG A 629 12.33 54.62 23.64
N ALA A 630 13.08 53.55 23.42
CA ALA A 630 14.39 53.60 22.76
C ALA A 630 14.28 53.99 21.27
N VAL A 631 13.26 53.49 20.55
CA VAL A 631 13.00 53.88 19.16
C VAL A 631 12.60 55.36 19.05
N ASP A 632 11.77 55.85 19.97
CA ASP A 632 11.33 57.24 20.00
C ASP A 632 12.48 58.20 20.35
N LEU A 633 13.38 57.79 21.25
CA LEU A 633 14.64 58.49 21.55
C LEU A 633 15.52 58.59 20.32
N TYR A 634 15.75 57.49 19.60
CA TYR A 634 16.61 57.48 18.42
C TYR A 634 16.01 58.29 17.26
N ARG A 635 14.68 58.25 17.07
CA ARG A 635 13.99 59.14 16.10
C ARG A 635 14.13 60.61 16.48
N ALA A 636 14.06 60.94 17.77
CA ALA A 636 14.27 62.31 18.24
C ALA A 636 15.72 62.77 17.97
N LEU A 637 16.70 61.88 18.11
CA LEU A 637 18.09 62.12 17.75
C LEU A 637 18.27 62.37 16.25
N GLU A 638 17.73 61.50 15.38
CA GLU A 638 17.78 61.69 13.92
C GLU A 638 17.14 63.02 13.50
N GLY A 639 16.03 63.41 14.13
CA GLY A 639 15.40 64.71 13.91
C GLY A 639 16.23 65.91 14.41
N ALA A 640 17.03 65.74 15.46
CA ALA A 640 17.95 66.77 15.94
C ALA A 640 19.18 66.91 15.04
N LEU A 641 19.73 65.79 14.58
CA LEU A 641 20.87 65.73 13.66
C LEU A 641 20.52 66.27 12.27
N ALA A 642 19.33 65.97 11.75
CA ALA A 642 18.84 66.54 10.50
C ALA A 642 18.76 68.08 10.54
N ARG A 643 18.35 68.67 11.67
CA ARG A 643 18.31 70.13 11.85
C ARG A 643 19.69 70.77 11.99
N ARG A 644 20.66 70.01 12.48
CA ARG A 644 22.08 70.39 12.52
C ARG A 644 22.77 70.19 11.16
N GLY A 645 22.04 69.82 10.10
CA GLY A 645 22.59 69.59 8.76
C GLY A 645 23.40 68.29 8.64
N ARG A 646 23.29 67.37 9.61
CA ARG A 646 24.01 66.09 9.64
C ARG A 646 23.05 64.89 9.68
N PRO A 647 22.13 64.74 8.71
CA PRO A 647 21.24 63.58 8.67
C PRO A 647 22.03 62.30 8.38
N ARG A 648 21.59 61.18 8.96
CA ARG A 648 22.19 59.87 8.67
C ARG A 648 21.89 59.45 7.21
N PRO A 649 22.91 59.12 6.40
CA PRO A 649 22.68 58.56 5.07
C PRO A 649 21.93 57.21 5.13
N PRO A 650 21.07 56.87 4.15
CA PRO A 650 20.33 55.61 4.14
C PRO A 650 21.22 54.36 4.13
N THR A 651 22.44 54.49 3.59
CA THR A 651 23.42 53.41 3.42
C THR A 651 24.30 53.17 4.64
N VAL A 652 24.27 54.06 5.65
CA VAL A 652 25.16 54.01 6.82
C VAL A 652 24.38 53.56 8.05
N THR A 653 24.92 52.60 8.80
CA THR A 653 24.26 52.10 10.01
C THR A 653 24.27 53.15 11.13
N PRO A 654 23.35 53.07 12.12
CA PRO A 654 23.37 53.93 13.30
C PRO A 654 24.73 54.04 13.99
N ARG A 655 25.43 52.91 14.16
CA ARG A 655 26.73 52.84 14.83
C ARG A 655 27.81 53.56 14.04
N GLU A 656 27.93 53.24 12.75
CA GLU A 656 28.89 53.89 11.86
C GLU A 656 28.66 55.40 11.78
N HIS A 657 27.41 55.86 11.79
CA HIS A 657 27.10 57.29 11.78
C HIS A 657 27.53 58.01 13.07
N ALA A 658 27.38 57.36 14.23
CA ALA A 658 27.87 57.90 15.50
C ALA A 658 29.41 57.97 15.51
N ASP A 659 30.08 56.92 15.01
CA ASP A 659 31.55 56.86 14.94
C ASP A 659 32.12 57.94 13.98
N ILE A 660 31.45 58.19 12.84
CA ILE A 660 31.82 59.28 11.91
C ILE A 660 31.70 60.65 12.59
N LEU A 661 30.59 60.90 13.31
CA LEU A 661 30.39 62.18 13.99
C LEU A 661 31.38 62.41 15.15
N LEU A 662 31.80 61.34 15.83
CA LEU A 662 32.88 61.37 16.82
C LEU A 662 34.22 61.71 16.16
N ALA A 663 34.56 61.05 15.05
CA ALA A 663 35.82 61.29 14.32
C ALA A 663 35.91 62.71 13.75
N GLU A 664 34.78 63.31 13.35
CA GLU A 664 34.71 64.68 12.82
C GLU A 664 34.68 65.77 13.92
N GLY A 665 34.71 65.40 15.21
CA GLY A 665 34.68 66.36 16.32
C GLY A 665 33.36 67.13 16.44
N PHE A 666 32.23 66.52 16.05
CA PHE A 666 30.93 67.19 16.07
C PHE A 666 30.50 67.58 17.49
N VAL A 667 30.00 68.81 17.67
CA VAL A 667 29.54 69.34 18.97
C VAL A 667 28.29 68.59 19.42
N GLY A 668 28.50 67.62 20.34
CA GLY A 668 27.49 66.69 20.84
C GLY A 668 27.61 65.26 20.28
N ALA A 669 28.76 64.87 19.71
CA ALA A 669 29.01 63.49 19.29
C ALA A 669 28.88 62.47 20.44
N GLU A 670 29.24 62.84 21.68
CA GLU A 670 29.09 61.99 22.87
C GLU A 670 27.62 61.59 23.14
N ILE A 671 26.67 62.53 23.00
CA ILE A 671 25.25 62.22 23.20
C ILE A 671 24.68 61.41 22.03
N VAL A 672 25.23 61.56 20.82
CA VAL A 672 24.86 60.76 19.66
C VAL A 672 25.30 59.31 19.87
N ASP A 673 26.53 59.09 20.32
CA ASP A 673 27.07 57.77 20.63
C ASP A 673 26.30 57.07 21.75
N GLU A 674 26.06 57.77 22.86
CA GLU A 674 25.35 57.20 24.01
C GLU A 674 23.90 56.81 23.66
N VAL A 675 23.16 57.65 22.93
CA VAL A 675 21.79 57.32 22.49
C VAL A 675 21.78 56.18 21.47
N THR A 676 22.79 56.11 20.60
CA THR A 676 22.93 55.06 19.59
C THR A 676 23.24 53.71 20.23
N ASP A 677 24.18 53.65 21.17
CA ASP A 677 24.50 52.44 21.93
C ASP A 677 23.30 51.94 22.72
N ARG A 678 22.59 52.83 23.42
CA ARG A 678 21.36 52.48 24.16
C ARG A 678 20.24 52.00 23.23
N TYR A 679 20.08 52.59 22.05
CA TYR A 679 19.15 52.11 21.04
C TYR A 679 19.49 50.70 20.56
N LEU A 680 20.76 50.41 20.27
CA LEU A 680 21.21 49.10 19.82
C LEU A 680 21.07 48.04 20.91
N ARG A 681 21.43 48.35 22.16
CA ARG A 681 21.27 47.45 23.31
C ARG A 681 19.81 47.16 23.64
N ALA A 682 18.91 48.15 23.53
CA ALA A 682 17.49 47.94 23.78
C ALA A 682 16.76 47.23 22.63
N ARG A 683 17.28 47.33 21.40
CA ARG A 683 16.65 46.72 20.21
C ARG A 683 17.17 45.31 19.90
N PHE A 684 18.44 45.05 20.17
CA PHE A 684 19.11 43.79 19.85
C PHE A 684 19.66 43.06 21.09
N GLY A 685 19.64 43.69 22.27
CA GLY A 685 19.93 43.08 23.57
C GLY A 685 18.71 43.07 24.50
N ALA A 686 18.85 42.45 25.68
CA ALA A 686 17.78 42.35 26.68
C ALA A 686 17.89 43.43 27.79
N ASP A 687 18.57 44.54 27.50
CA ASP A 687 18.86 45.62 28.45
C ASP A 687 17.90 46.81 28.22
N TRP A 688 17.16 47.22 29.25
CA TRP A 688 16.02 48.13 29.12
C TRP A 688 16.31 49.51 29.70
N LEU A 689 15.87 50.55 28.99
CA LEU A 689 16.02 51.94 29.42
C LEU A 689 15.22 52.24 30.70
N ASP A 690 15.89 52.77 31.73
CA ASP A 690 15.26 53.31 32.93
C ASP A 690 14.65 54.71 32.68
N ALA A 691 13.62 55.08 33.44
CA ALA A 691 12.90 56.35 33.27
C ALA A 691 13.78 57.58 33.56
N ARG A 692 14.73 57.48 34.49
CA ARG A 692 15.68 58.56 34.81
C ARG A 692 16.70 58.74 33.69
N GLU A 693 17.22 57.63 33.14
CA GLU A 693 18.13 57.66 31.99
C GLU A 693 17.44 58.23 30.74
N GLU A 694 16.18 57.84 30.48
CA GLU A 694 15.41 58.39 29.36
C GLU A 694 15.27 59.92 29.46
N ALA A 695 14.96 60.46 30.64
CA ALA A 695 14.83 61.90 30.85
C ALA A 695 16.16 62.63 30.58
N ARG A 696 17.29 62.06 31.02
CA ARG A 696 18.63 62.61 30.78
C ARG A 696 18.98 62.64 29.29
N LEU A 697 18.77 61.52 28.58
CA LEU A 697 19.05 61.43 27.15
C LEU A 697 18.14 62.36 26.33
N ARG A 698 16.85 62.48 26.68
CA ARG A 698 15.95 63.46 26.05
C ARG A 698 16.41 64.90 26.26
N GLN A 699 16.93 65.24 27.44
CA GLN A 699 17.49 66.57 27.69
C GLN A 699 18.76 66.82 26.86
N GLY A 700 19.63 65.81 26.74
CA GLY A 700 20.80 65.85 25.87
C GLY A 700 20.44 66.09 24.40
N ILE A 701 19.46 65.35 23.86
CA ILE A 701 18.94 65.54 22.50
C ILE A 701 18.34 66.95 22.32
N ARG A 702 17.64 67.49 23.33
CA ARG A 702 17.11 68.87 23.29
C ARG A 702 18.22 69.91 23.23
N ARG A 703 19.29 69.75 24.00
CA ARG A 703 20.48 70.62 23.94
C ARG A 703 21.19 70.51 22.59
N LEU A 704 21.31 69.29 22.06
CA LEU A 704 21.82 69.04 20.70
C LEU A 704 20.95 69.73 19.64
N ARG A 705 19.64 69.75 19.82
CA ARG A 705 18.74 70.46 18.90
C ARG A 705 18.87 71.99 18.97
N ALA A 706 19.18 72.55 20.14
CA ALA A 706 19.13 73.99 20.41
C ALA A 706 20.35 74.80 19.90
N GLY A 707 21.48 74.15 19.59
CA GLY A 707 22.68 74.88 19.15
C GLY A 707 23.51 75.44 20.32
N PRO A 708 24.81 75.76 20.13
CA PRO A 708 25.57 76.52 21.11
C PRO A 708 25.08 77.97 21.08
N GLY A 709 24.22 78.36 22.04
CA GLY A 709 23.69 79.73 22.15
C GLY A 709 22.24 79.86 22.65
N GLY A 710 21.49 78.77 22.76
CA GLY A 710 20.11 78.80 23.27
C GLY A 710 20.03 79.00 24.79
N LYS A 711 19.85 80.25 25.25
CA LYS A 711 19.50 80.57 26.64
C LYS A 711 18.30 79.74 27.10
N THR A 712 18.46 78.98 28.17
CA THR A 712 17.34 78.39 28.93
C THR A 712 16.59 79.50 29.64
N SER A 713 15.41 79.89 29.15
CA SER A 713 14.53 80.81 29.86
C SER A 713 13.79 80.08 30.99
N GLY A 714 14.03 80.52 32.23
CA GLY A 714 13.01 80.62 33.27
C GLY A 714 12.83 79.44 34.20
N SER A 715 13.64 79.37 35.26
CA SER A 715 13.20 78.81 36.54
C SER A 715 13.54 79.79 37.68
N SER A 716 12.52 80.03 38.52
CA SER A 716 12.50 80.68 39.85
C SER A 716 12.22 82.20 39.91
N PRO A 717 11.52 82.71 40.96
CA PRO A 717 11.22 82.04 42.23
C PRO A 717 9.77 82.09 42.75
N PHE A 718 9.45 81.08 43.56
CA PHE A 718 8.47 81.13 44.63
C PHE A 718 9.02 82.05 45.75
N ARG A 719 8.25 83.06 46.16
CA ARG A 719 8.30 83.67 47.51
C ARG A 719 7.07 84.55 47.75
N ALA A 720 6.10 84.00 48.47
CA ALA A 720 5.49 84.54 49.69
C ALA A 720 4.46 83.50 50.17
#